data_AF-A0A2G4TBN1-F1
#
_entry.id   AF-A0A2G4TBN1-F1
#
_cell.length_a   1.000
_cell.length_b   1.000
_cell.length_c   1.000
_cell.angle_alpha   90.00
_cell.angle_beta   90.00
_cell.angle_gamma   90.00
#
_symmetry.space_group_name_H-M   'P 1'
#
loop_
_entity.id
_entity.type
_entity.pdbx_description
1 polymer ?
#
loop_
_entity_poly.entity_id
_entity_poly.type
_entity_poly.pdbx_seq_one_letter_code
_entity_poly.pdbx_strand_id
1 'polypeptide(L)'
;MFEKSLTDLIRGIRANKKNEQKYIAVCLQEIRNEVKSNDLDIKSTAIAKLAYLQMLGYDMSWASFHIVEVMSSAKFAHKQTGYLAATLSFQQDTDVLMLTTNLIKKDLASPAVVDISVALNGLSHIATPDLARDLSPDLVSMLNHSRPYIRKRVILVLYKIFLKYPEALRLSFPRLKEKLEDPDPSVVSAVVSVVCELARKNPKNYLSLAPQLFKILTTSTNNWMLIKIIKLFASLTPLEPRLIKKLLPPLTSLIQTTPAMSLLYECIYTVITGGFLEAAGEAGNALAATCTNKLRKFLEDPDQNLKYVGLLAMGRLLATHPKLVAEHRDIILECIDDEDLSIRIRALDLVVGMVNRKNIMDIVKKLISHIMPKKTESISLHDSSAIFDPMYRMDIINRIVFMCSQNHYHNLNDFEWYISVLVDIAYSAGVNVGELLTNQLMDVSVRVKSVRDYSVKQMYNLLQDKHFLETAKKRDSNIDILSAAAWICGEYCNYLEDIPSTLECLLSPQAANLPVKVQTVYVHSVIKIYAYWTTDLISQWNAELQSEFVKVTQIMYEKMDMFIYSADLEVQERAHDVKSLFKIVLDATSDPTLEDAPLVLQDLPKLFFLYELNPVAPKAQSKVPVPEGLDLDAWINEPLPDLVQDAESDGSFEEAPKYEKVGKSSRKKKSKSKGYESSEDEAEKERVSYEKKRTMDSI
;
A
#
# COMPACT_ATOMS: atom_id res chain seq x y z
N MET A 1 50.42 3.50 34.07
CA MET A 1 48.97 3.81 34.12
C MET A 1 48.27 2.46 33.98
N PHE A 2 47.41 2.04 34.92
CA PHE A 2 46.74 0.73 34.83
C PHE A 2 45.85 0.70 33.58
N GLU A 3 46.09 -0.27 32.71
CA GLU A 3 45.31 -0.44 31.49
C GLU A 3 43.89 -0.90 31.82
N LYS A 4 42.90 -0.11 31.41
CA LYS A 4 41.49 -0.45 31.64
C LYS A 4 41.08 -1.57 30.71
N SER A 5 40.51 -2.63 31.28
CA SER A 5 39.91 -3.71 30.50
C SER A 5 38.65 -3.24 29.77
N LEU A 6 38.17 -4.02 28.79
CA LEU A 6 36.86 -3.79 28.16
C LEU A 6 35.74 -3.72 29.20
N THR A 7 35.80 -4.55 30.24
CA THR A 7 34.78 -4.53 31.30
C THR A 7 34.81 -3.25 32.13
N ASP A 8 35.99 -2.65 32.32
CA ASP A 8 36.14 -1.38 33.03
C ASP A 8 35.63 -0.21 32.18
N LEU A 9 35.83 -0.24 30.85
CA LEU A 9 35.23 0.72 29.93
C LEU A 9 33.71 0.68 30.02
N ILE A 10 33.10 -0.51 29.92
CA ILE A 10 31.64 -0.67 29.99
C ILE A 10 31.09 -0.21 31.35
N ARG A 11 31.75 -0.60 32.45
CA ARG A 11 31.38 -0.13 33.80
C ARG A 11 31.50 1.38 33.91
N GLY A 12 32.56 1.96 33.37
CA GLY A 12 32.79 3.40 33.34
C GLY A 12 31.74 4.18 32.57
N ILE A 13 31.33 3.70 31.38
CA ILE A 13 30.25 4.30 30.59
C ILE A 13 28.94 4.26 31.39
N ARG A 14 28.57 3.10 31.94
CA ARG A 14 27.34 2.93 32.74
C ARG A 14 27.30 3.79 34.00
N ALA A 15 28.45 4.07 34.62
CA ALA A 15 28.57 4.94 35.78
C ALA A 15 28.43 6.43 35.44
N ASN A 16 28.74 6.83 34.20
CA ASN A 16 28.78 8.23 33.77
C ASN A 16 27.56 8.67 32.93
N LYS A 17 26.34 8.25 33.29
CA LYS A 17 25.09 8.55 32.52
C LYS A 17 24.88 10.03 32.18
N LYS A 18 25.32 10.96 33.03
CA LYS A 18 25.15 12.41 32.83
C LYS A 18 26.23 13.05 31.96
N ASN A 19 27.40 12.40 31.82
CA ASN A 19 28.58 12.93 31.14
C ASN A 19 29.17 11.92 30.15
N GLU A 20 28.34 11.04 29.60
CA GLU A 20 28.75 9.88 28.82
C GLU A 20 29.64 10.25 27.63
N GLN A 21 29.27 11.27 26.87
CA GLN A 21 30.03 11.73 25.71
C GLN A 21 31.45 12.18 26.06
N LYS A 22 31.62 12.90 27.19
CA LYS A 22 32.95 13.35 27.66
C LYS A 22 33.80 12.16 28.10
N TYR A 23 33.20 11.21 28.80
CA TYR A 23 33.89 10.01 29.24
C TYR A 23 34.36 9.16 28.04
N ILE A 24 33.49 8.97 27.05
CA ILE A 24 33.83 8.23 25.83
C ILE A 24 34.93 8.94 25.03
N ALA A 25 34.90 10.27 24.93
CA ALA A 25 35.96 11.02 24.26
C ALA A 25 37.34 10.79 24.92
N VAL A 26 37.41 10.74 26.25
CA VAL A 26 38.65 10.40 26.98
C VAL A 26 39.08 8.97 26.68
N CYS A 27 38.15 8.01 26.74
CA CYS A 27 38.45 6.61 26.42
C CYS A 27 38.92 6.41 24.97
N LEU A 28 38.37 7.14 24.00
CA LEU A 28 38.83 7.11 22.61
C LEU A 28 40.27 7.61 22.47
N GLN A 29 40.66 8.65 23.20
CA GLN A 29 42.05 9.12 23.22
C GLN A 29 42.99 8.09 23.86
N GLU A 30 42.57 7.45 24.96
CA GLU A 30 43.31 6.34 25.58
C GLU A 30 43.51 5.19 24.58
N ILE A 31 42.43 4.75 23.91
CA ILE A 31 42.46 3.68 22.91
C ILE A 31 43.38 4.04 21.74
N ARG A 32 43.36 5.28 21.23
CA ARG A 32 44.27 5.73 20.14
C ARG A 32 45.75 5.58 20.49
N ASN A 33 46.10 5.72 21.76
CA ASN A 33 47.47 5.53 22.23
C ASN A 33 47.79 4.04 22.41
N GLU A 34 46.87 3.27 23.00
CA GLU A 34 47.04 1.84 23.22
C GLU A 34 47.15 1.03 21.92
N VAL A 35 46.37 1.39 20.89
CA VAL A 35 46.37 0.71 19.59
C VAL A 35 47.74 0.86 18.86
N LYS A 36 48.53 1.89 19.18
CA LYS A 36 49.89 2.09 18.64
C LYS A 36 50.95 1.26 19.35
N SER A 37 50.62 0.56 20.43
CA SER A 37 51.57 -0.28 21.17
C SER A 37 52.10 -1.42 20.29
N ASN A 38 53.35 -1.81 20.52
CA ASN A 38 53.95 -3.01 19.91
C ASN A 38 53.47 -4.31 20.59
N ASP A 39 52.91 -4.22 21.79
CA ASP A 39 52.33 -5.36 22.49
C ASP A 39 50.95 -5.70 21.91
N LEU A 40 50.83 -6.91 21.37
CA LEU A 40 49.58 -7.39 20.77
C LEU A 40 48.48 -7.64 21.80
N ASP A 41 48.81 -7.93 23.07
CA ASP A 41 47.81 -8.12 24.12
C ASP A 41 47.12 -6.77 24.46
N ILE A 42 47.90 -5.68 24.53
CA ILE A 42 47.39 -4.30 24.68
C ILE A 42 46.56 -3.91 23.46
N LYS A 43 47.11 -4.11 22.26
CA LYS A 43 46.45 -3.75 20.99
C LYS A 43 45.13 -4.51 20.82
N SER A 44 45.10 -5.81 21.11
CA SER A 44 43.88 -6.62 21.05
C SER A 44 42.81 -6.09 22.03
N THR A 45 43.21 -5.73 23.25
CA THR A 45 42.28 -5.17 24.26
C THR A 45 41.73 -3.80 23.82
N ALA A 46 42.58 -2.96 23.24
CA ALA A 46 42.18 -1.66 22.72
C ALA A 46 41.22 -1.78 21.52
N ILE A 47 41.46 -2.73 20.62
CA ILE A 47 40.55 -3.04 19.50
C ILE A 47 39.21 -3.59 20.00
N ALA A 48 39.21 -4.45 21.03
CA ALA A 48 37.96 -4.93 21.64
C ALA A 48 37.15 -3.78 22.26
N LYS A 49 37.82 -2.84 22.93
CA LYS A 49 37.21 -1.60 23.43
C LYS A 49 36.60 -0.77 22.30
N LEU A 50 37.34 -0.61 21.20
CA LEU A 50 36.88 0.15 20.04
C LEU A 50 35.70 -0.53 19.33
N ALA A 51 35.69 -1.86 19.21
CA ALA A 51 34.57 -2.63 18.66
C ALA A 51 33.28 -2.43 19.47
N TYR A 52 33.38 -2.34 20.80
CA TYR A 52 32.23 -2.00 21.65
C TYR A 52 31.74 -0.57 21.40
N LEU A 53 32.65 0.40 21.26
CA LEU A 53 32.27 1.78 20.94
C LEU A 53 31.64 1.89 19.53
N GLN A 54 32.09 1.08 18.57
CA GLN A 54 31.46 0.97 17.25
C GLN A 54 30.01 0.49 17.35
N MET A 55 29.70 -0.43 18.26
CA MET A 55 28.31 -0.85 18.52
C MET A 55 27.45 0.30 19.10
N LEU A 56 28.07 1.29 19.75
CA LEU A 56 27.41 2.51 20.23
C LEU A 56 27.36 3.63 19.18
N GLY A 57 27.89 3.40 17.97
CA GLY A 57 27.87 4.34 16.85
C GLY A 57 29.13 5.20 16.68
N TYR A 58 30.23 4.93 17.38
CA TYR A 58 31.49 5.65 17.22
C TYR A 58 32.39 5.05 16.14
N ASP A 59 32.99 5.87 15.28
CA ASP A 59 33.81 5.40 14.16
C ASP A 59 35.10 4.66 14.56
N MET A 60 35.32 3.52 13.89
CA MET A 60 36.47 2.62 14.03
C MET A 60 37.37 2.58 12.77
N SER A 61 37.01 3.27 11.68
CA SER A 61 37.68 3.13 10.36
C SER A 61 39.18 3.48 10.40
N TRP A 62 39.56 4.43 11.24
CA TRP A 62 40.96 4.85 11.44
C TRP A 62 41.87 3.75 12.04
N ALA A 63 41.30 2.72 12.66
CA ALA A 63 42.06 1.62 13.27
C ALA A 63 42.28 0.43 12.31
N SER A 64 41.88 0.56 11.04
CA SER A 64 41.85 -0.55 10.08
C SER A 64 43.18 -1.31 9.93
N PHE A 65 44.30 -0.59 9.84
CA PHE A 65 45.63 -1.22 9.78
C PHE A 65 45.95 -2.04 11.03
N HIS A 66 45.65 -1.51 12.21
CA HIS A 66 45.92 -2.18 13.49
C HIS A 66 45.06 -3.41 13.69
N ILE A 67 43.85 -3.42 13.13
CA ILE A 67 43.00 -4.62 13.07
C ILE A 67 43.69 -5.72 12.27
N VAL A 68 44.29 -5.40 11.11
CA VAL A 68 45.06 -6.37 10.31
C VAL A 68 46.27 -6.89 11.08
N GLU A 69 46.97 -6.05 11.85
CA GLU A 69 48.07 -6.49 12.71
C GLU A 69 47.60 -7.51 13.75
N VAL A 70 46.48 -7.26 14.42
CA VAL A 70 45.90 -8.18 15.42
C VAL A 70 45.38 -9.46 14.78
N MET A 71 44.82 -9.39 13.57
CA MET A 71 44.46 -10.57 12.77
C MET A 71 45.68 -11.47 12.50
N SER A 72 46.86 -10.90 12.30
CA SER A 72 48.09 -11.65 11.98
C SER A 72 48.72 -12.40 13.16
N SER A 73 48.21 -12.18 14.37
CA SER A 73 48.77 -12.75 15.60
C SER A 73 48.71 -14.28 15.62
N ALA A 74 49.68 -14.95 16.25
CA ALA A 74 49.66 -16.40 16.44
C ALA A 74 48.65 -16.86 17.53
N LYS A 75 48.29 -15.99 18.49
CA LYS A 75 47.35 -16.32 19.56
C LYS A 75 45.90 -16.25 19.02
N PHE A 76 45.14 -17.33 19.21
CA PHE A 76 43.75 -17.40 18.75
C PHE A 76 42.86 -16.27 19.31
N ALA A 77 43.01 -15.90 20.58
CA ALA A 77 42.22 -14.82 21.19
C ALA A 77 42.39 -13.46 20.48
N HIS A 78 43.62 -13.17 20.02
CA HIS A 78 43.91 -11.98 19.24
C HIS A 78 43.29 -12.07 17.86
N LYS A 79 43.49 -13.19 17.14
CA LYS A 79 42.86 -13.42 15.84
C LYS A 79 41.34 -13.24 15.92
N GLN A 80 40.70 -13.83 16.92
CA GLN A 80 39.26 -13.72 17.15
C GLN A 80 38.82 -12.27 17.28
N THR A 81 39.54 -11.48 18.07
CA THR A 81 39.26 -10.05 18.26
C THR A 81 39.48 -9.26 16.96
N GLY A 82 40.59 -9.53 16.25
CA GLY A 82 40.92 -8.88 14.98
C GLY A 82 39.89 -9.17 13.88
N TYR A 83 39.55 -10.43 13.66
CA TYR A 83 38.53 -10.81 12.67
C TYR A 83 37.15 -10.26 13.03
N LEU A 84 36.77 -10.24 14.31
CA LEU A 84 35.52 -9.61 14.76
C LEU A 84 35.52 -8.10 14.45
N ALA A 85 36.58 -7.39 14.82
CA ALA A 85 36.73 -5.97 14.53
C ALA A 85 36.71 -5.67 13.03
N ALA A 86 37.34 -6.52 12.22
CA ALA A 86 37.29 -6.43 10.76
C ALA A 86 35.84 -6.59 10.25
N THR A 87 35.07 -7.56 10.76
CA THR A 87 33.66 -7.74 10.36
C THR A 87 32.75 -6.56 10.71
N LEU A 88 33.11 -5.76 11.72
CA LEU A 88 32.33 -4.61 12.18
C LEU A 88 32.71 -3.31 11.45
N SER A 89 33.95 -3.18 10.97
CA SER A 89 34.50 -1.91 10.47
C SER A 89 34.90 -1.92 9.01
N PHE A 90 35.30 -3.07 8.44
CA PHE A 90 35.80 -3.10 7.07
C PHE A 90 34.66 -3.00 6.06
N GLN A 91 34.83 -2.07 5.13
CA GLN A 91 33.97 -1.84 3.98
C GLN A 91 34.72 -2.20 2.68
N GLN A 92 34.04 -2.20 1.54
CA GLN A 92 34.65 -2.67 0.27
C GLN A 92 35.83 -1.81 -0.21
N ASP A 93 35.86 -0.55 0.22
CA ASP A 93 36.86 0.49 -0.07
C ASP A 93 37.96 0.58 0.98
N THR A 94 37.97 -0.30 2.00
CA THR A 94 39.02 -0.29 3.03
C THR A 94 40.38 -0.67 2.44
N ASP A 95 41.30 0.29 2.35
CA ASP A 95 42.61 0.16 1.69
C ASP A 95 43.44 -1.06 2.12
N VAL A 96 43.37 -1.42 3.41
CA VAL A 96 44.18 -2.50 3.98
C VAL A 96 43.67 -3.91 3.64
N LEU A 97 42.52 -4.04 2.98
CA LEU A 97 41.93 -5.35 2.64
C LEU A 97 42.85 -6.19 1.76
N MET A 98 43.63 -5.56 0.88
CA MET A 98 44.60 -6.26 0.02
C MET A 98 45.68 -6.99 0.83
N LEU A 99 46.00 -6.51 2.04
CA LEU A 99 46.98 -7.14 2.94
C LEU A 99 46.41 -8.40 3.60
N THR A 100 45.09 -8.55 3.63
CA THR A 100 44.43 -9.68 4.31
C THR A 100 44.47 -10.98 3.51
N THR A 101 44.68 -10.93 2.18
CA THR A 101 44.64 -12.12 1.31
C THR A 101 45.58 -13.22 1.79
N ASN A 102 46.86 -12.90 1.98
CA ASN A 102 47.86 -13.88 2.42
C ASN A 102 47.64 -14.33 3.87
N LEU A 103 47.09 -13.44 4.70
CA LEU A 103 46.77 -13.71 6.09
C LEU A 103 45.66 -14.76 6.19
N ILE A 104 44.57 -14.55 5.42
CA ILE A 104 43.45 -15.49 5.33
C ILE A 104 43.92 -16.81 4.72
N LYS A 105 44.75 -16.81 3.66
CA LYS A 105 45.31 -18.06 3.11
C LYS A 105 46.06 -18.88 4.15
N LYS A 106 46.92 -18.22 4.94
CA LYS A 106 47.66 -18.87 6.03
C LYS A 106 46.73 -19.47 7.08
N ASP A 107 45.67 -18.74 7.46
CA ASP A 107 44.71 -19.23 8.45
C ASP A 107 43.83 -20.37 7.91
N LEU A 108 43.46 -20.35 6.63
CA LEU A 108 42.72 -21.44 5.95
C LEU A 108 43.56 -22.72 5.84
N ALA A 109 44.89 -22.59 5.74
CA ALA A 109 45.83 -23.71 5.73
C ALA A 109 46.21 -24.21 7.14
N SER A 110 45.73 -23.56 8.21
CA SER A 110 46.06 -23.94 9.59
C SER A 110 45.54 -25.34 9.94
N PRO A 111 46.29 -26.18 10.67
CA PRO A 111 45.77 -27.45 11.18
C PRO A 111 44.69 -27.25 12.26
N ALA A 112 44.65 -26.07 12.88
CA ALA A 112 43.70 -25.73 13.91
C ALA A 112 42.34 -25.34 13.30
N VAL A 113 41.31 -26.14 13.58
CA VAL A 113 39.94 -25.88 13.10
C VAL A 113 39.41 -24.52 13.52
N VAL A 114 39.82 -24.02 14.69
CA VAL A 114 39.41 -22.72 15.22
C VAL A 114 39.95 -21.55 14.38
N ASP A 115 41.16 -21.68 13.84
CA ASP A 115 41.79 -20.67 12.97
C ASP A 115 41.13 -20.65 11.60
N ILE A 116 40.93 -21.82 10.99
CA ILE A 116 40.16 -21.94 9.74
C ILE A 116 38.77 -21.31 9.94
N SER A 117 38.19 -21.58 11.11
CA SER A 117 36.84 -21.16 11.44
C SER A 117 36.68 -19.66 11.58
N VAL A 118 37.61 -18.99 12.24
CA VAL A 118 37.54 -17.53 12.40
C VAL A 118 37.81 -16.84 11.07
N ALA A 119 38.76 -17.34 10.28
CA ALA A 119 39.05 -16.83 8.95
C ALA A 119 37.86 -16.96 7.98
N LEU A 120 37.20 -18.13 7.94
CA LEU A 120 35.98 -18.33 7.14
C LEU A 120 34.84 -17.38 7.58
N ASN A 121 34.68 -17.12 8.88
CA ASN A 121 33.68 -16.17 9.37
C ASN A 121 34.00 -14.74 8.88
N GLY A 122 35.23 -14.30 9.12
CA GLY A 122 35.70 -12.97 8.72
C GLY A 122 35.50 -12.75 7.22
N LEU A 123 35.98 -13.71 6.41
CA LEU A 123 35.88 -13.65 4.95
C LEU A 123 34.43 -13.51 4.46
N SER A 124 33.46 -14.14 5.12
CA SER A 124 32.04 -14.02 4.72
C SER A 124 31.46 -12.60 4.83
N HIS A 125 32.10 -11.73 5.62
CA HIS A 125 31.68 -10.34 5.82
C HIS A 125 32.56 -9.35 5.02
N ILE A 126 33.87 -9.58 4.99
CA ILE A 126 34.85 -8.65 4.37
C ILE A 126 35.18 -8.97 2.91
N ALA A 127 34.53 -9.96 2.29
CA ALA A 127 34.83 -10.37 0.91
C ALA A 127 34.64 -9.23 -0.11
N THR A 128 35.74 -8.88 -0.79
CA THR A 128 35.78 -8.03 -1.99
C THR A 128 35.88 -8.88 -3.25
N PRO A 129 35.66 -8.32 -4.46
CA PRO A 129 35.87 -9.05 -5.71
C PRO A 129 37.28 -9.65 -5.83
N ASP A 130 38.32 -8.93 -5.42
CA ASP A 130 39.70 -9.42 -5.46
C ASP A 130 39.95 -10.56 -4.47
N LEU A 131 39.52 -10.40 -3.20
CA LEU A 131 39.59 -11.47 -2.20
C LEU A 131 38.82 -12.71 -2.66
N ALA A 132 37.65 -12.51 -3.27
CA ALA A 132 36.82 -13.59 -3.77
C ALA A 132 37.50 -14.35 -4.91
N ARG A 133 38.12 -13.65 -5.87
CA ARG A 133 38.91 -14.25 -6.95
C ARG A 133 40.09 -15.04 -6.41
N ASP A 134 40.87 -14.42 -5.52
CA ASP A 134 42.18 -14.95 -5.12
C ASP A 134 42.09 -16.09 -4.10
N LEU A 135 41.00 -16.17 -3.32
CA LEU A 135 40.74 -17.21 -2.31
C LEU A 135 39.79 -18.32 -2.81
N SER A 136 39.12 -18.13 -3.95
CA SER A 136 38.18 -19.14 -4.48
C SER A 136 38.82 -20.52 -4.68
N PRO A 137 40.03 -20.67 -5.25
CA PRO A 137 40.64 -21.99 -5.44
C PRO A 137 40.85 -22.75 -4.11
N ASP A 138 41.31 -22.04 -3.08
CA ASP A 138 41.53 -22.59 -1.74
C ASP A 138 40.21 -23.08 -1.15
N LEU A 139 39.16 -22.26 -1.18
CA LEU A 139 37.82 -22.64 -0.69
C LEU A 139 37.25 -23.85 -1.43
N VAL A 140 37.41 -23.92 -2.75
CA VAL A 140 36.93 -25.04 -3.57
C VAL A 140 37.66 -26.35 -3.22
N SER A 141 38.94 -26.28 -2.84
CA SER A 141 39.68 -27.44 -2.32
C SER A 141 39.13 -27.91 -0.97
N MET A 142 38.78 -26.97 -0.08
CA MET A 142 38.29 -27.25 1.27
C MET A 142 36.88 -27.86 1.32
N LEU A 143 36.15 -27.89 0.20
CA LEU A 143 34.92 -28.68 0.07
C LEU A 143 35.12 -30.18 0.33
N ASN A 144 36.35 -30.69 0.22
CA ASN A 144 36.72 -32.07 0.51
C ASN A 144 37.43 -32.25 1.86
N HIS A 145 37.41 -31.24 2.73
CA HIS A 145 38.02 -31.33 4.04
C HIS A 145 37.41 -32.49 4.86
N SER A 146 38.23 -33.22 5.62
CA SER A 146 37.83 -34.41 6.38
C SER A 146 36.70 -34.12 7.37
N ARG A 147 36.76 -32.96 8.03
CA ARG A 147 35.75 -32.53 9.02
C ARG A 147 34.51 -31.89 8.37
N PRO A 148 33.29 -32.42 8.61
CA PRO A 148 32.04 -31.86 8.08
C PRO A 148 31.80 -30.40 8.49
N TYR A 149 32.19 -30.03 9.71
CA TYR A 149 32.08 -28.66 10.23
C TYR A 149 32.77 -27.62 9.33
N ILE A 150 33.94 -27.96 8.77
CA ILE A 150 34.65 -27.07 7.83
C ILE A 150 33.92 -27.06 6.48
N ARG A 151 33.58 -28.22 5.91
CA ARG A 151 32.87 -28.31 4.62
C ARG A 151 31.61 -27.45 4.61
N LYS A 152 30.78 -27.58 5.65
CA LYS A 152 29.55 -26.78 5.85
C LYS A 152 29.83 -25.27 5.78
N ARG A 153 30.87 -24.80 6.48
CA ARG A 153 31.19 -23.37 6.55
C ARG A 153 31.77 -22.84 5.26
N VAL A 154 32.63 -23.62 4.60
CA VAL A 154 33.15 -23.32 3.27
C VAL A 154 32.01 -23.14 2.27
N ILE A 155 31.00 -24.02 2.27
CA ILE A 155 29.82 -23.89 1.40
C ILE A 155 29.09 -22.56 1.64
N LEU A 156 28.85 -22.18 2.90
CA LEU A 156 28.17 -20.93 3.23
C LEU A 156 29.01 -19.69 2.85
N VAL A 157 30.33 -19.75 2.99
CA VAL A 157 31.23 -18.68 2.54
C VAL A 157 31.22 -18.57 1.02
N LEU A 158 31.25 -19.70 0.31
CA LEU A 158 31.21 -19.74 -1.16
C LEU A 158 29.99 -19.00 -1.72
N TYR A 159 28.83 -19.03 -1.04
CA TYR A 159 27.70 -18.20 -1.44
C TYR A 159 28.06 -16.71 -1.52
N LYS A 160 28.72 -16.17 -0.49
CA LYS A 160 29.19 -14.76 -0.48
C LYS A 160 30.23 -14.50 -1.57
N ILE A 161 31.13 -15.46 -1.80
CA ILE A 161 32.12 -15.40 -2.88
C ILE A 161 31.42 -15.33 -4.24
N PHE A 162 30.39 -16.14 -4.50
CA PHE A 162 29.65 -16.11 -5.78
C PHE A 162 28.92 -14.79 -6.01
N LEU A 163 28.49 -14.10 -4.94
CA LEU A 163 27.89 -12.77 -5.06
C LEU A 163 28.91 -11.70 -5.45
N LYS A 164 30.19 -11.87 -5.10
CA LYS A 164 31.29 -10.93 -5.40
C LYS A 164 32.06 -11.27 -6.67
N TYR A 165 32.24 -12.56 -6.95
CA TYR A 165 32.94 -13.12 -8.10
C TYR A 165 32.11 -14.28 -8.70
N PRO A 166 31.14 -13.98 -9.59
CA PRO A 166 30.20 -14.98 -10.11
C PRO A 166 30.84 -16.12 -10.93
N GLU A 167 32.00 -15.88 -11.54
CA GLU A 167 32.69 -16.89 -12.36
C GLU A 167 33.10 -18.12 -11.54
N ALA A 168 33.41 -17.94 -10.25
CA ALA A 168 33.73 -19.03 -9.32
C ALA A 168 32.61 -20.07 -9.20
N LEU A 169 31.35 -19.69 -9.44
CA LEU A 169 30.22 -20.61 -9.36
C LEU A 169 30.36 -21.73 -10.40
N ARG A 170 30.72 -21.42 -11.65
CA ARG A 170 30.83 -22.42 -12.73
C ARG A 170 31.88 -23.48 -12.41
N LEU A 171 33.02 -23.05 -11.86
CA LEU A 171 34.11 -23.93 -11.45
C LEU A 171 33.75 -24.79 -10.24
N SER A 172 32.98 -24.22 -9.30
CA SER A 172 32.62 -24.88 -8.03
C SER A 172 31.40 -25.78 -8.14
N PHE A 173 30.55 -25.58 -9.16
CA PHE A 173 29.23 -26.20 -9.25
C PHE A 173 29.25 -27.75 -9.26
N PRO A 174 30.14 -28.43 -10.01
CA PRO A 174 30.22 -29.89 -9.96
C PRO A 174 30.48 -30.42 -8.55
N ARG A 175 31.42 -29.79 -7.83
CA ARG A 175 31.73 -30.16 -6.45
C ARG A 175 30.58 -29.85 -5.51
N LEU A 176 29.91 -28.70 -5.66
CA LEU A 176 28.72 -28.39 -4.86
C LEU A 176 27.61 -29.42 -5.06
N LYS A 177 27.40 -29.88 -6.30
CA LYS A 177 26.44 -30.93 -6.63
C LYS A 177 26.75 -32.24 -5.91
N GLU A 178 28.01 -32.68 -5.89
CA GLU A 178 28.42 -33.87 -5.13
C GLU A 178 28.11 -33.75 -3.63
N LYS A 179 28.20 -32.54 -3.05
CA LYS A 179 27.89 -32.32 -1.63
C LYS A 179 26.41 -32.36 -1.28
N LEU A 180 25.50 -32.47 -2.25
CA LEU A 180 24.10 -32.82 -1.96
C LEU A 180 23.95 -34.27 -1.44
N GLU A 181 24.94 -35.12 -1.70
CA GLU A 181 25.00 -36.52 -1.27
C GLU A 181 26.06 -36.73 -0.17
N ASP A 182 26.46 -35.67 0.54
CA ASP A 182 27.42 -35.76 1.64
C ASP A 182 26.87 -36.64 2.78
N PRO A 183 27.72 -37.48 3.43
CA PRO A 183 27.28 -38.34 4.53
C PRO A 183 26.77 -37.55 5.75
N ASP A 184 27.21 -36.30 5.92
CA ASP A 184 26.76 -35.46 7.03
C ASP A 184 25.55 -34.58 6.62
N PRO A 185 24.37 -34.75 7.27
CA PRO A 185 23.17 -34.00 6.92
C PRO A 185 23.31 -32.48 7.09
N SER A 186 24.22 -32.01 7.95
CA SER A 186 24.45 -30.58 8.17
C SER A 186 25.17 -29.92 6.99
N VAL A 187 26.02 -30.68 6.29
CA VAL A 187 26.65 -30.27 5.02
C VAL A 187 25.59 -30.20 3.93
N VAL A 188 24.77 -31.23 3.76
CA VAL A 188 23.66 -31.25 2.80
C VAL A 188 22.73 -30.05 3.00
N SER A 189 22.38 -29.73 4.26
CA SER A 189 21.56 -28.57 4.60
C SER A 189 22.20 -27.23 4.18
N ALA A 190 23.52 -27.09 4.32
CA ALA A 190 24.22 -25.90 3.84
C ALA A 190 24.21 -25.82 2.31
N VAL A 191 24.42 -26.92 1.59
CA VAL A 191 24.35 -26.95 0.12
C VAL A 191 22.96 -26.57 -0.36
N VAL A 192 21.92 -27.20 0.19
CA VAL A 192 20.52 -26.87 -0.13
C VAL A 192 20.24 -25.39 0.11
N SER A 193 20.73 -24.83 1.24
CA SER A 193 20.56 -23.40 1.53
C SER A 193 21.18 -22.51 0.46
N VAL A 194 22.44 -22.77 0.08
CA VAL A 194 23.14 -22.00 -0.95
C VAL A 194 22.48 -22.15 -2.31
N VAL A 195 22.12 -23.37 -2.70
CA VAL A 195 21.42 -23.64 -3.97
C VAL A 195 20.08 -22.91 -4.01
N CYS A 196 19.29 -22.94 -2.94
CA CYS A 196 18.01 -22.23 -2.86
C CYS A 196 18.19 -20.71 -3.00
N GLU A 197 19.19 -20.11 -2.33
CA GLU A 197 19.46 -18.66 -2.46
C GLU A 197 19.89 -18.27 -3.88
N LEU A 198 20.76 -19.07 -4.51
CA LEU A 198 21.20 -18.81 -5.88
C LEU A 198 20.08 -19.01 -6.91
N ALA A 199 19.25 -20.04 -6.72
CA ALA A 199 18.15 -20.36 -7.60
C ALA A 199 17.03 -19.31 -7.57
N ARG A 200 16.87 -18.53 -6.48
CA ARG A 200 15.94 -17.39 -6.47
C ARG A 200 16.27 -16.33 -7.53
N LYS A 201 17.54 -16.20 -7.91
CA LYS A 201 17.96 -15.28 -8.98
C LYS A 201 17.83 -15.91 -10.37
N ASN A 202 18.31 -17.14 -10.53
CA ASN A 202 18.35 -17.84 -11.82
C ASN A 202 17.95 -19.33 -11.67
N PRO A 203 16.65 -19.65 -11.59
CA PRO A 203 16.18 -21.00 -11.28
C PRO A 203 16.54 -22.04 -12.37
N LYS A 204 16.58 -21.62 -13.64
CA LYS A 204 16.87 -22.49 -14.80
C LYS A 204 18.17 -23.29 -14.68
N ASN A 205 19.20 -22.71 -14.09
CA ASN A 205 20.52 -23.35 -13.96
C ASN A 205 20.50 -24.56 -13.02
N TYR A 206 19.51 -24.65 -12.13
CA TYR A 206 19.43 -25.65 -11.07
C TYR A 206 18.43 -26.78 -11.38
N LEU A 207 17.78 -26.77 -12.55
CA LEU A 207 16.86 -27.82 -12.98
C LEU A 207 17.50 -29.22 -12.98
N SER A 208 18.79 -29.31 -13.32
CA SER A 208 19.54 -30.57 -13.31
C SER A 208 19.71 -31.20 -11.91
N LEU A 209 19.45 -30.43 -10.85
CA LEU A 209 19.48 -30.89 -9.45
C LEU A 209 18.14 -31.44 -8.97
N ALA A 210 17.05 -31.27 -9.75
CA ALA A 210 15.71 -31.69 -9.36
C ALA A 210 15.62 -33.16 -8.89
N PRO A 211 16.27 -34.15 -9.54
CA PRO A 211 16.23 -35.54 -9.05
C PRO A 211 16.83 -35.72 -7.66
N GLN A 212 17.98 -35.09 -7.38
CA GLN A 212 18.65 -35.16 -6.07
C GLN A 212 17.82 -34.46 -4.99
N LEU A 213 17.29 -33.27 -5.31
CA LEU A 213 16.41 -32.51 -4.40
C LEU A 213 15.11 -33.26 -4.10
N PHE A 214 14.54 -33.96 -5.10
CA PHE A 214 13.34 -34.77 -4.93
C PHE A 214 13.60 -35.97 -4.01
N LYS A 215 14.74 -36.66 -4.17
CA LYS A 215 15.15 -37.72 -3.26
C LYS A 215 15.21 -37.20 -1.82
N ILE A 216 15.88 -36.07 -1.60
CA ILE A 216 15.97 -35.43 -0.27
C ILE A 216 14.59 -35.07 0.28
N LEU A 217 13.68 -34.52 -0.55
CA LEU A 217 12.31 -34.20 -0.15
C LEU A 217 11.56 -35.42 0.39
N THR A 218 11.78 -36.60 -0.19
CA THR A 218 11.09 -37.84 0.21
C THR A 218 11.75 -38.61 1.34
N THR A 219 13.06 -38.46 1.56
CA THR A 219 13.81 -39.25 2.55
C THR A 219 14.15 -38.48 3.83
N SER A 220 14.22 -37.14 3.77
CA SER A 220 14.64 -36.32 4.90
C SER A 220 13.48 -36.04 5.87
N THR A 221 13.78 -36.02 7.16
CA THR A 221 12.85 -35.62 8.23
C THR A 221 13.08 -34.17 8.69
N ASN A 222 14.03 -33.45 8.08
CA ASN A 222 14.38 -32.09 8.48
C ASN A 222 13.43 -31.06 7.87
N ASN A 223 12.44 -30.61 8.65
CA ASN A 223 11.43 -29.63 8.22
C ASN A 223 12.01 -28.37 7.55
N TRP A 224 13.09 -27.80 8.08
CA TRP A 224 13.72 -26.59 7.51
C TRP A 224 14.32 -26.82 6.13
N MET A 225 14.86 -28.01 5.90
CA MET A 225 15.39 -28.41 4.60
C MET A 225 14.25 -28.65 3.62
N LEU A 226 13.19 -29.34 4.05
CA LEU A 226 12.00 -29.59 3.23
C LEU A 226 11.35 -28.27 2.78
N ILE A 227 11.15 -27.31 3.69
CA ILE A 227 10.62 -25.97 3.37
C ILE A 227 11.44 -25.29 2.27
N LYS A 228 12.78 -25.31 2.38
CA LYS A 228 13.68 -24.70 1.37
C LYS A 228 13.57 -25.38 0.01
N ILE A 229 13.49 -26.72 0.01
CA ILE A 229 13.36 -27.51 -1.21
C ILE A 229 11.99 -27.29 -1.87
N ILE A 230 10.91 -27.21 -1.09
CA ILE A 230 9.57 -26.94 -1.59
C ILE A 230 9.51 -25.55 -2.24
N LYS A 231 10.05 -24.51 -1.60
CA LYS A 231 10.19 -23.17 -2.19
C LYS A 231 10.97 -23.18 -3.49
N LEU A 232 12.06 -23.94 -3.53
CA LEU A 232 12.86 -24.08 -4.74
C LEU A 232 12.05 -24.76 -5.85
N PHE A 233 11.35 -25.86 -5.56
CA PHE A 233 10.48 -26.51 -6.54
C PHE A 233 9.38 -25.59 -7.06
N ALA A 234 8.78 -24.75 -6.22
CA ALA A 234 7.81 -23.73 -6.64
C ALA A 234 8.39 -22.76 -7.69
N SER A 235 9.69 -22.46 -7.64
CA SER A 235 10.37 -21.64 -8.64
C SER A 235 10.81 -22.43 -9.89
N LEU A 236 10.92 -23.76 -9.79
CA LEU A 236 11.31 -24.64 -10.91
C LEU A 236 10.10 -25.11 -11.72
N THR A 237 8.91 -25.24 -11.11
CA THR A 237 7.71 -25.76 -11.77
C THR A 237 7.22 -24.92 -12.95
N PRO A 238 7.32 -23.57 -12.98
CA PRO A 238 6.96 -22.80 -14.17
C PRO A 238 7.90 -23.07 -15.36
N LEU A 239 9.14 -23.53 -15.10
CA LEU A 239 10.13 -23.84 -16.13
C LEU A 239 9.99 -25.27 -16.67
N GLU A 240 9.60 -26.21 -15.81
CA GLU A 240 9.34 -27.61 -16.17
C GLU A 240 8.01 -28.08 -15.53
N PRO A 241 6.86 -27.85 -16.18
CA PRO A 241 5.54 -28.15 -15.63
C PRO A 241 5.33 -29.65 -15.30
N ARG A 242 6.09 -30.54 -15.94
CA ARG A 242 6.03 -32.00 -15.66
C ARG A 242 6.40 -32.35 -14.23
N LEU A 243 7.17 -31.49 -13.54
CA LEU A 243 7.54 -31.67 -12.14
C LEU A 243 6.32 -31.63 -11.21
N ILE A 244 5.28 -30.87 -11.55
CA ILE A 244 4.07 -30.73 -10.72
C ILE A 244 3.44 -32.11 -10.44
N LYS A 245 3.29 -32.93 -11.49
CA LYS A 245 2.70 -34.29 -11.36
C LYS A 245 3.51 -35.20 -10.43
N LYS A 246 4.84 -35.05 -10.38
CA LYS A 246 5.71 -35.84 -9.49
C LYS A 246 5.71 -35.32 -8.05
N LEU A 247 5.54 -34.02 -7.87
CA LEU A 247 5.58 -33.36 -6.56
C LEU A 247 4.23 -33.40 -5.83
N LEU A 248 3.11 -33.53 -6.55
CA LEU A 248 1.78 -33.60 -5.96
C LEU A 248 1.65 -34.71 -4.90
N PRO A 249 1.98 -35.99 -5.17
CA PRO A 249 1.83 -37.04 -4.16
C PRO A 249 2.59 -36.80 -2.84
N PRO A 250 3.91 -36.48 -2.84
CA PRO A 250 4.62 -36.21 -1.59
C PRO A 250 4.10 -34.94 -0.89
N LEU A 251 3.73 -33.88 -1.62
CA LEU A 251 3.16 -32.67 -1.01
C LEU A 251 1.80 -32.94 -0.37
N THR A 252 0.91 -33.67 -1.04
CA THR A 252 -0.40 -34.06 -0.48
C THR A 252 -0.22 -34.92 0.77
N SER A 253 0.71 -35.88 0.76
CA SER A 253 1.02 -36.68 1.94
C SER A 253 1.50 -35.80 3.10
N LEU A 254 2.43 -34.85 2.85
CA LEU A 254 2.91 -33.91 3.86
C LEU A 254 1.77 -33.04 4.43
N ILE A 255 0.89 -32.50 3.58
CA ILE A 255 -0.27 -31.71 4.02
C ILE A 255 -1.21 -32.50 4.94
N GLN A 256 -1.37 -33.80 4.66
CA GLN A 256 -2.24 -34.66 5.44
C GLN A 256 -1.61 -35.06 6.78
N THR A 257 -0.33 -35.45 6.79
CA THR A 257 0.31 -36.15 7.92
C THR A 257 1.20 -35.28 8.79
N THR A 258 1.74 -34.16 8.30
CA THR A 258 2.74 -33.41 9.08
C THR A 258 2.14 -32.69 10.29
N PRO A 259 2.73 -32.83 11.49
CA PRO A 259 2.32 -32.07 12.67
C PRO A 259 2.97 -30.67 12.72
N ALA A 260 4.00 -30.43 11.89
CA ALA A 260 4.75 -29.18 11.93
C ALA A 260 4.03 -28.07 11.13
N MET A 261 3.47 -27.08 11.83
CA MET A 261 2.70 -25.98 11.22
C MET A 261 3.48 -25.20 10.16
N SER A 262 4.77 -24.97 10.35
CA SER A 262 5.61 -24.25 9.37
C SER A 262 5.79 -25.01 8.06
N LEU A 263 5.99 -26.33 8.11
CA LEU A 263 6.07 -27.18 6.92
C LEU A 263 4.70 -27.34 6.27
N LEU A 264 3.64 -27.52 7.07
CA LEU A 264 2.27 -27.60 6.59
C LEU A 264 1.89 -26.34 5.81
N TYR A 265 2.14 -25.16 6.40
CA TYR A 265 1.90 -23.87 5.76
C TYR A 265 2.64 -23.77 4.42
N GLU A 266 3.93 -24.09 4.39
CA GLU A 266 4.71 -24.00 3.16
C GLU A 266 4.19 -24.93 2.05
N CYS A 267 3.77 -26.15 2.40
CA CYS A 267 3.18 -27.09 1.45
C CYS A 267 1.87 -26.52 0.89
N ILE A 268 0.98 -26.03 1.76
CA ILE A 268 -0.31 -25.43 1.36
C ILE A 268 -0.06 -24.20 0.47
N TYR A 269 0.80 -23.29 0.91
CA TYR A 269 1.12 -22.05 0.18
C TYR A 269 1.68 -22.34 -1.21
N THR A 270 2.58 -23.33 -1.32
CA THR A 270 3.16 -23.76 -2.59
C THR A 270 2.13 -24.39 -3.51
N VAL A 271 1.24 -25.23 -2.97
CA VAL A 271 0.18 -25.86 -3.76
C VAL A 271 -0.80 -24.81 -4.30
N ILE A 272 -1.19 -23.82 -3.48
CA ILE A 272 -2.10 -22.74 -3.89
C ILE A 272 -1.47 -21.83 -4.93
N THR A 273 -0.23 -21.37 -4.69
CA THR A 273 0.41 -20.33 -5.52
C THR A 273 1.11 -20.90 -6.76
N GLY A 274 1.59 -22.15 -6.68
CA GLY A 274 2.44 -22.75 -7.71
C GLY A 274 1.69 -23.44 -8.85
N GLY A 275 0.39 -23.19 -9.04
CA GLY A 275 -0.43 -23.80 -10.10
C GLY A 275 -0.67 -25.30 -9.93
N PHE A 276 -0.38 -25.87 -8.75
CA PHE A 276 -0.53 -27.30 -8.50
C PHE A 276 -2.00 -27.73 -8.49
N LEU A 277 -2.88 -26.88 -7.97
CA LEU A 277 -4.33 -27.14 -7.93
C LEU A 277 -4.91 -27.25 -9.33
N GLU A 278 -4.56 -26.34 -10.24
CA GLU A 278 -5.02 -26.35 -11.64
C GLU A 278 -4.50 -27.59 -12.39
N ALA A 279 -3.22 -27.91 -12.21
CA ALA A 279 -2.59 -29.06 -12.85
C ALA A 279 -3.14 -30.42 -12.36
N ALA A 280 -3.75 -30.45 -11.16
CA ALA A 280 -4.37 -31.64 -10.59
C ALA A 280 -5.80 -31.89 -11.13
N GLY A 281 -6.39 -30.95 -11.88
CA GLY A 281 -7.74 -31.10 -12.45
C GLY A 281 -8.80 -31.32 -11.36
N GLU A 282 -9.65 -32.35 -11.53
CA GLU A 282 -10.72 -32.68 -10.56
C GLU A 282 -10.19 -32.98 -9.15
N ALA A 283 -9.03 -33.64 -9.05
CA ALA A 283 -8.39 -33.90 -7.76
C ALA A 283 -7.87 -32.61 -7.10
N GLY A 284 -7.67 -31.55 -7.87
CA GLY A 284 -7.28 -30.22 -7.39
C GLY A 284 -8.31 -29.60 -6.47
N ASN A 285 -9.61 -29.72 -6.79
CA ASN A 285 -10.69 -29.20 -5.93
C ASN A 285 -10.74 -29.91 -4.57
N ALA A 286 -10.56 -31.23 -4.54
CA ALA A 286 -10.51 -32.00 -3.29
C ALA A 286 -9.28 -31.64 -2.45
N LEU A 287 -8.13 -31.42 -3.10
CA LEU A 287 -6.93 -30.94 -2.42
C LEU A 287 -7.11 -29.51 -1.90
N ALA A 288 -7.74 -28.62 -2.66
CA ALA A 288 -8.07 -27.27 -2.22
C ALA A 288 -8.96 -27.29 -0.98
N ALA A 289 -10.02 -28.12 -0.97
CA ALA A 289 -10.87 -28.30 0.21
C ALA A 289 -10.10 -28.84 1.42
N THR A 290 -9.15 -29.76 1.20
CA THR A 290 -8.26 -30.25 2.26
C THR A 290 -7.38 -29.12 2.81
N CYS A 291 -6.81 -28.28 1.92
CA CYS A 291 -6.02 -27.11 2.30
C CYS A 291 -6.86 -26.11 3.11
N THR A 292 -8.08 -25.77 2.68
CA THR A 292 -8.94 -24.83 3.43
C THR A 292 -9.27 -25.36 4.82
N ASN A 293 -9.61 -26.65 4.94
CA ASN A 293 -9.85 -27.29 6.24
C ASN A 293 -8.62 -27.30 7.15
N LYS A 294 -7.42 -27.47 6.59
CA LYS A 294 -6.17 -27.36 7.34
C LYS A 294 -5.91 -25.91 7.76
N LEU A 295 -6.14 -24.93 6.88
CA LEU A 295 -6.01 -23.51 7.18
C LEU A 295 -7.01 -23.03 8.23
N ARG A 296 -8.23 -23.60 8.29
CA ARG A 296 -9.16 -23.34 9.40
C ARG A 296 -8.50 -23.58 10.75
N LYS A 297 -7.74 -24.69 10.90
CA LYS A 297 -7.01 -24.99 12.14
C LYS A 297 -5.94 -23.95 12.50
N PHE A 298 -5.38 -23.25 11.51
CA PHE A 298 -4.45 -22.14 11.79
C PHE A 298 -5.20 -20.93 12.36
N LEU A 299 -6.44 -20.70 11.95
CA LEU A 299 -7.28 -19.60 12.45
C LEU A 299 -7.85 -19.89 13.85
N GLU A 300 -8.10 -21.16 14.15
CA GLU A 300 -8.54 -21.63 15.47
C GLU A 300 -7.41 -21.65 16.51
N ASP A 301 -6.15 -21.57 16.06
CA ASP A 301 -4.99 -21.64 16.95
C ASP A 301 -4.87 -20.38 17.81
N PRO A 302 -4.51 -20.50 19.10
CA PRO A 302 -4.27 -19.34 19.95
C PRO A 302 -3.07 -18.47 19.51
N ASP A 303 -2.11 -19.01 18.75
CA ASP A 303 -0.98 -18.23 18.24
C ASP A 303 -1.41 -17.26 17.14
N GLN A 304 -1.32 -15.97 17.44
CA GLN A 304 -1.59 -14.86 16.51
C GLN A 304 -0.80 -14.98 15.20
N ASN A 305 0.44 -15.50 15.24
CA ASN A 305 1.24 -15.69 14.04
C ASN A 305 0.65 -16.76 13.12
N LEU A 306 0.09 -17.83 13.70
CA LEU A 306 -0.58 -18.88 12.94
C LEU A 306 -1.88 -18.37 12.30
N LYS A 307 -2.68 -17.61 13.05
CA LYS A 307 -3.86 -16.93 12.49
C LYS A 307 -3.47 -16.02 11.31
N TYR A 308 -2.45 -15.18 11.49
CA TYR A 308 -2.00 -14.26 10.45
C TYR A 308 -1.60 -14.97 9.15
N VAL A 309 -0.75 -16.01 9.25
CA VAL A 309 -0.34 -16.75 8.05
C VAL A 309 -1.49 -17.55 7.46
N GLY A 310 -2.40 -18.07 8.30
CA GLY A 310 -3.63 -18.73 7.87
C GLY A 310 -4.49 -17.82 6.99
N LEU A 311 -4.76 -16.59 7.44
CA LEU A 311 -5.52 -15.58 6.69
C LEU A 311 -4.80 -15.23 5.39
N LEU A 312 -3.47 -15.09 5.42
CA LEU A 312 -2.68 -14.79 4.22
C LEU A 312 -2.81 -15.89 3.15
N ALA A 313 -2.75 -17.16 3.54
CA ALA A 313 -2.91 -18.28 2.62
C ALA A 313 -4.37 -18.41 2.12
N MET A 314 -5.36 -18.20 2.99
CA MET A 314 -6.77 -18.15 2.57
C MET A 314 -7.00 -17.02 1.55
N GLY A 315 -6.32 -15.88 1.69
CA GLY A 315 -6.43 -14.76 0.74
C GLY A 315 -5.97 -15.13 -0.65
N ARG A 316 -4.90 -15.93 -0.76
CA ARG A 316 -4.44 -16.48 -2.05
C ARG A 316 -5.42 -17.50 -2.61
N LEU A 317 -6.04 -18.31 -1.76
CA LEU A 317 -7.03 -19.30 -2.18
C LEU A 317 -8.34 -18.65 -2.63
N LEU A 318 -8.76 -17.55 -2.01
CA LEU A 318 -9.98 -16.81 -2.33
C LEU A 318 -10.04 -16.39 -3.81
N ALA A 319 -8.90 -16.02 -4.40
CA ALA A 319 -8.80 -15.62 -5.80
C ALA A 319 -9.12 -16.77 -6.78
N THR A 320 -8.92 -18.03 -6.39
CA THR A 320 -9.11 -19.21 -7.27
C THR A 320 -10.35 -20.04 -6.88
N HIS A 321 -10.61 -20.20 -5.57
CA HIS A 321 -11.68 -21.05 -5.03
C HIS A 321 -12.53 -20.30 -3.99
N PRO A 322 -13.27 -19.24 -4.38
CA PRO A 322 -13.97 -18.38 -3.44
C PRO A 322 -15.07 -19.10 -2.64
N LYS A 323 -15.72 -20.11 -3.25
CA LYS A 323 -16.77 -20.89 -2.59
C LYS A 323 -16.25 -21.66 -1.37
N LEU A 324 -15.07 -22.27 -1.47
CA LEU A 324 -14.47 -23.04 -0.37
C LEU A 324 -14.06 -22.14 0.80
N VAL A 325 -13.52 -20.96 0.51
CA VAL A 325 -13.16 -19.98 1.56
C VAL A 325 -14.43 -19.46 2.24
N ALA A 326 -15.50 -19.24 1.47
CA ALA A 326 -16.78 -18.76 2.01
C ALA A 326 -17.45 -19.73 3.01
N GLU A 327 -17.15 -21.03 2.96
CA GLU A 327 -17.62 -22.02 3.95
C GLU A 327 -17.07 -21.78 5.36
N HIS A 328 -15.93 -21.08 5.48
CA HIS A 328 -15.28 -20.73 6.74
C HIS A 328 -15.47 -19.25 7.11
N ARG A 329 -16.56 -18.63 6.64
CA ARG A 329 -16.87 -17.22 6.94
C ARG A 329 -17.02 -16.95 8.44
N ASP A 330 -17.55 -17.91 9.19
CA ASP A 330 -17.72 -17.84 10.65
C ASP A 330 -16.43 -17.41 11.34
N ILE A 331 -15.35 -18.17 11.16
CA ILE A 331 -14.08 -17.90 11.82
C ILE A 331 -13.35 -16.69 11.25
N ILE A 332 -13.52 -16.40 9.96
CA ILE A 332 -12.93 -15.20 9.34
C ILE A 332 -13.57 -13.93 9.93
N LEU A 333 -14.89 -13.94 10.18
CA LEU A 333 -15.57 -12.82 10.83
C LEU A 333 -15.18 -12.68 12.31
N GLU A 334 -14.95 -13.79 13.02
CA GLU A 334 -14.37 -13.76 14.37
C GLU A 334 -12.97 -13.12 14.38
N CYS A 335 -12.16 -13.32 13.34
CA CYS A 335 -10.84 -12.68 13.23
C CYS A 335 -10.91 -11.14 13.08
N ILE A 336 -12.07 -10.56 12.75
CA ILE A 336 -12.27 -9.09 12.73
C ILE A 336 -12.34 -8.54 14.16
N ASP A 337 -12.73 -9.37 15.13
CA ASP A 337 -12.77 -9.04 16.55
C ASP A 337 -11.44 -9.33 17.27
N ASP A 338 -10.40 -9.78 16.56
CA ASP A 338 -9.11 -10.13 17.18
C ASP A 338 -8.42 -8.89 17.77
N GLU A 339 -7.69 -9.08 18.87
CA GLU A 339 -6.95 -8.00 19.54
C GLU A 339 -5.85 -7.43 18.63
N ASP A 340 -5.20 -8.28 17.83
CA ASP A 340 -4.11 -7.88 16.92
C ASP A 340 -4.66 -7.14 15.69
N LEU A 341 -4.21 -5.91 15.50
CA LEU A 341 -4.57 -5.07 14.35
C LEU A 341 -4.19 -5.71 13.01
N SER A 342 -3.05 -6.39 12.92
CA SER A 342 -2.56 -7.05 11.72
C SER A 342 -3.47 -8.20 11.29
N ILE A 343 -4.00 -8.96 12.25
CA ILE A 343 -4.98 -10.03 12.00
C ILE A 343 -6.28 -9.43 11.48
N ARG A 344 -6.78 -8.38 12.16
CA ARG A 344 -8.00 -7.68 11.73
C ARG A 344 -7.91 -7.16 10.30
N ILE A 345 -6.82 -6.47 9.95
CA ILE A 345 -6.60 -5.96 8.59
C ILE A 345 -6.60 -7.10 7.56
N ARG A 346 -5.99 -8.26 7.87
CA ARG A 346 -5.98 -9.42 6.99
C ARG A 346 -7.34 -10.11 6.87
N ALA A 347 -8.11 -10.17 7.96
CA ALA A 347 -9.47 -10.70 7.93
C ALA A 347 -10.37 -9.82 7.05
N LEU A 348 -10.21 -8.50 7.15
CA LEU A 348 -10.95 -7.56 6.32
C LEU A 348 -10.62 -7.68 4.81
N ASP A 349 -9.36 -7.92 4.44
CA ASP A 349 -8.97 -8.22 3.03
C ASP A 349 -9.75 -9.42 2.47
N LEU A 350 -9.92 -10.46 3.29
CA LEU A 350 -10.67 -11.67 2.92
C LEU A 350 -12.18 -11.40 2.80
N VAL A 351 -12.73 -10.67 3.76
CA VAL A 351 -14.16 -10.35 3.82
C VAL A 351 -14.60 -9.63 2.55
N VAL A 352 -13.82 -8.67 2.07
CA VAL A 352 -14.09 -7.91 0.84
C VAL A 352 -14.27 -8.83 -0.37
N GLY A 353 -13.45 -9.89 -0.51
CA GLY A 353 -13.58 -10.83 -1.62
C GLY A 353 -14.63 -11.93 -1.41
N MET A 354 -15.18 -12.08 -0.21
CA MET A 354 -16.23 -13.04 0.13
C MET A 354 -17.65 -12.45 0.04
N VAL A 355 -17.76 -11.13 -0.15
CA VAL A 355 -19.04 -10.43 -0.23
C VAL A 355 -19.81 -10.83 -1.49
N ASN A 356 -21.11 -11.03 -1.32
CA ASN A 356 -22.09 -11.27 -2.36
C ASN A 356 -23.44 -10.66 -1.98
N ARG A 357 -24.40 -10.69 -2.91
CA ARG A 357 -25.76 -10.14 -2.73
C ARG A 357 -26.51 -10.66 -1.49
N LYS A 358 -26.18 -11.86 -0.99
CA LYS A 358 -26.89 -12.49 0.13
C LYS A 358 -26.31 -12.11 1.49
N ASN A 359 -25.03 -11.75 1.56
CA ASN A 359 -24.33 -11.54 2.84
C ASN A 359 -23.85 -10.09 3.07
N ILE A 360 -23.94 -9.20 2.07
CA ILE A 360 -23.40 -7.84 2.17
C ILE A 360 -23.97 -7.07 3.36
N MET A 361 -25.29 -7.15 3.61
CA MET A 361 -25.93 -6.42 4.70
C MET A 361 -25.44 -6.89 6.07
N ASP A 362 -25.31 -8.21 6.28
CA ASP A 362 -24.81 -8.78 7.53
C ASP A 362 -23.35 -8.39 7.80
N ILE A 363 -22.51 -8.44 6.74
CA ILE A 363 -21.10 -8.08 6.82
C ILE A 363 -20.95 -6.59 7.15
N VAL A 364 -21.65 -5.71 6.42
CA VAL A 364 -21.61 -4.26 6.67
C VAL A 364 -22.11 -3.94 8.07
N LYS A 365 -23.18 -4.58 8.54
CA LYS A 365 -23.68 -4.41 9.91
C LYS A 365 -22.63 -4.80 10.96
N LYS A 366 -21.92 -5.91 10.75
CA LYS A 366 -20.80 -6.33 11.61
C LYS A 366 -19.68 -5.28 11.60
N LEU A 367 -19.27 -4.79 10.43
CA LEU A 367 -18.22 -3.78 10.29
C LEU A 367 -18.58 -2.44 10.95
N ILE A 368 -19.83 -1.99 10.78
CA ILE A 368 -20.34 -0.77 11.42
C ILE A 368 -20.28 -0.91 12.95
N SER A 369 -20.47 -2.10 13.52
CA SER A 369 -20.33 -2.29 14.98
C SER A 369 -18.94 -1.99 15.53
N HIS A 370 -17.88 -1.99 14.69
CA HIS A 370 -16.53 -1.55 15.07
C HIS A 370 -16.30 -0.05 14.85
N ILE A 371 -17.20 0.63 14.14
CA ILE A 371 -17.15 2.09 13.95
C ILE A 371 -17.97 2.77 15.06
N MET A 372 -19.15 2.22 15.38
CA MET A 372 -20.06 2.78 16.35
C MET A 372 -19.56 2.53 17.78
N PRO A 373 -19.49 3.56 18.65
CA PRO A 373 -19.31 3.33 20.07
C PRO A 373 -20.49 2.49 20.58
N LYS A 374 -20.21 1.39 21.31
CA LYS A 374 -21.25 0.57 21.93
C LYS A 374 -22.08 1.48 22.84
N LYS A 375 -23.36 1.69 22.53
CA LYS A 375 -24.30 2.54 23.29
C LYS A 375 -24.63 2.02 24.71
N THR A 376 -23.91 1.03 25.23
CA THR A 376 -24.19 0.42 26.53
C THR A 376 -23.48 1.20 27.64
N GLU A 377 -24.29 2.01 28.34
CA GLU A 377 -24.24 2.36 29.76
C GLU A 377 -22.86 2.67 30.39
N SER A 378 -22.65 3.95 30.71
CA SER A 378 -21.64 4.43 31.68
C SER A 378 -20.17 4.11 31.38
N ILE A 379 -19.68 4.47 30.18
CA ILE A 379 -18.23 4.48 29.95
C ILE A 379 -17.64 5.69 30.65
N SER A 380 -17.05 5.44 31.82
CA SER A 380 -16.18 6.38 32.52
C SER A 380 -15.10 6.94 31.59
N LEU A 381 -14.76 8.21 31.74
CA LEU A 381 -13.83 9.03 30.93
C LEU A 381 -12.39 8.48 30.80
N HIS A 382 -12.10 7.29 31.31
CA HIS A 382 -10.77 6.66 31.26
C HIS A 382 -10.67 5.47 30.29
N ASP A 383 -11.76 5.05 29.64
CA ASP A 383 -11.70 3.89 28.74
C ASP A 383 -11.51 4.30 27.27
N SER A 384 -10.36 4.92 26.99
CA SER A 384 -9.89 5.18 25.61
C SER A 384 -9.63 3.89 24.82
N SER A 385 -9.79 2.71 25.44
CA SER A 385 -9.64 1.40 24.81
C SER A 385 -10.88 0.96 24.00
N ALA A 386 -12.04 1.57 24.23
CA ALA A 386 -13.29 1.21 23.56
C ALA A 386 -13.40 1.77 22.12
N ILE A 387 -12.55 2.73 21.75
CA ILE A 387 -12.53 3.35 20.42
C ILE A 387 -11.33 2.79 19.68
N PHE A 388 -11.60 2.05 18.59
CA PHE A 388 -10.54 1.53 17.75
C PHE A 388 -9.73 2.66 17.08
N ASP A 389 -8.47 2.35 16.76
CA ASP A 389 -7.53 3.28 16.13
C ASP A 389 -8.18 4.02 14.94
N PRO A 390 -8.02 5.35 14.82
CA PRO A 390 -8.59 6.13 13.72
C PRO A 390 -8.25 5.59 12.33
N MET A 391 -7.02 5.07 12.12
CA MET A 391 -6.64 4.53 10.81
C MET A 391 -7.39 3.23 10.51
N TYR A 392 -7.63 2.40 11.52
CA TYR A 392 -8.43 1.19 11.36
C TYR A 392 -9.90 1.49 11.03
N ARG A 393 -10.51 2.47 11.71
CA ARG A 393 -11.89 2.91 11.41
C ARG A 393 -12.02 3.44 9.98
N MET A 394 -11.06 4.26 9.55
CA MET A 394 -10.96 4.75 8.18
C MET A 394 -10.87 3.59 7.17
N ASP A 395 -10.05 2.58 7.43
CA ASP A 395 -9.89 1.40 6.57
C ASP A 395 -11.18 0.58 6.47
N ILE A 396 -11.92 0.40 7.59
CA ILE A 396 -13.24 -0.25 7.57
C ILE A 396 -14.21 0.53 6.68
N ILE A 397 -14.30 1.86 6.84
CA ILE A 397 -15.24 2.69 6.07
C ILE A 397 -14.92 2.60 4.57
N ASN A 398 -13.64 2.71 4.19
CA ASN A 398 -13.20 2.55 2.81
C ASN A 398 -13.60 1.18 2.25
N ARG A 399 -13.46 0.11 3.04
CA ARG A 399 -13.88 -1.24 2.63
C ARG A 399 -15.39 -1.37 2.51
N ILE A 400 -16.18 -0.77 3.40
CA ILE A 400 -17.65 -0.74 3.29
C ILE A 400 -18.05 -0.08 1.97
N VAL A 401 -17.55 1.13 1.70
CA VAL A 401 -17.87 1.87 0.47
C VAL A 401 -17.40 1.09 -0.75
N PHE A 402 -16.20 0.51 -0.72
CA PHE A 402 -15.69 -0.32 -1.80
C PHE A 402 -16.60 -1.53 -2.06
N MET A 403 -16.90 -2.35 -1.06
CA MET A 403 -17.76 -3.55 -1.19
C MET A 403 -19.14 -3.24 -1.76
N CYS A 404 -19.73 -2.11 -1.36
CA CYS A 404 -21.04 -1.66 -1.83
C CYS A 404 -21.00 -1.10 -3.26
N SER A 405 -19.93 -0.39 -3.65
CA SER A 405 -19.80 0.26 -4.96
C SER A 405 -19.27 -0.65 -6.08
N GLN A 406 -18.70 -1.81 -5.75
CA GLN A 406 -18.06 -2.68 -6.76
C GLN A 406 -18.98 -3.04 -7.94
N ASN A 407 -18.38 -3.10 -9.13
CA ASN A 407 -19.04 -3.55 -10.36
C ASN A 407 -20.38 -2.85 -10.64
N HIS A 408 -20.45 -1.54 -10.43
CA HIS A 408 -21.68 -0.74 -10.54
C HIS A 408 -22.78 -1.25 -9.59
N TYR A 409 -22.44 -1.39 -8.30
CA TYR A 409 -23.38 -1.81 -7.26
C TYR A 409 -23.96 -3.22 -7.45
N HIS A 410 -23.22 -4.11 -8.11
CA HIS A 410 -23.70 -5.45 -8.44
C HIS A 410 -24.20 -6.24 -7.21
N ASN A 411 -23.64 -5.99 -6.03
CA ASN A 411 -23.96 -6.69 -4.79
C ASN A 411 -25.16 -6.09 -4.03
N LEU A 412 -25.64 -4.91 -4.40
CA LEU A 412 -26.73 -4.23 -3.71
C LEU A 412 -28.07 -4.48 -4.39
N ASN A 413 -29.09 -4.76 -3.57
CA ASN A 413 -30.49 -4.79 -4.01
C ASN A 413 -31.32 -3.66 -3.37
N ASP A 414 -30.91 -3.21 -2.18
CA ASP A 414 -31.59 -2.18 -1.40
C ASP A 414 -30.69 -0.94 -1.30
N PHE A 415 -31.02 0.08 -2.08
CA PHE A 415 -30.29 1.35 -2.11
C PHE A 415 -30.74 2.30 -1.01
N GLU A 416 -31.98 2.19 -0.50
CA GLU A 416 -32.44 3.02 0.63
C GLU A 416 -31.61 2.67 1.87
N TRP A 417 -31.46 1.37 2.16
CA TRP A 417 -30.57 0.88 3.21
C TRP A 417 -29.14 1.42 3.06
N TYR A 418 -28.62 1.43 1.83
CA TYR A 418 -27.25 1.89 1.60
C TYR A 418 -27.09 3.39 1.84
N ILE A 419 -28.08 4.21 1.45
CA ILE A 419 -28.11 5.64 1.80
C ILE A 419 -28.12 5.81 3.31
N SER A 420 -28.96 5.06 4.05
CA SER A 420 -28.97 5.11 5.51
C SER A 420 -27.61 4.77 6.11
N VAL A 421 -26.93 3.75 5.60
CA VAL A 421 -25.58 3.36 6.04
C VAL A 421 -24.57 4.50 5.85
N LEU A 422 -24.58 5.18 4.69
CA LEU A 422 -23.66 6.29 4.43
C LEU A 422 -23.91 7.47 5.37
N VAL A 423 -25.17 7.77 5.66
CA VAL A 423 -25.57 8.81 6.62
C VAL A 423 -25.16 8.43 8.04
N ASP A 424 -25.41 7.20 8.48
CA ASP A 424 -25.02 6.70 9.81
C ASP A 424 -23.50 6.78 10.04
N ILE A 425 -22.70 6.46 9.01
CA ILE A 425 -21.24 6.60 9.03
C ILE A 425 -20.85 8.07 9.20
N ALA A 426 -21.54 9.01 8.52
CA ALA A 426 -21.23 10.43 8.65
C ALA A 426 -21.33 10.93 10.09
N TYR A 427 -22.34 10.48 10.83
CA TYR A 427 -22.55 10.83 12.23
C TYR A 427 -21.55 10.18 13.19
N SER A 428 -21.09 8.98 12.87
CA SER A 428 -20.47 8.10 13.88
C SER A 428 -19.05 7.65 13.56
N ALA A 429 -18.51 8.00 12.39
CA ALA A 429 -17.17 7.60 11.97
C ALA A 429 -16.08 8.03 12.95
N GLY A 430 -16.20 9.24 13.52
CA GLY A 430 -15.17 9.88 14.34
C GLY A 430 -13.79 9.94 13.66
N VAL A 431 -13.80 9.98 12.33
CA VAL A 431 -12.70 10.17 11.38
C VAL A 431 -13.26 10.91 10.18
N ASN A 432 -12.44 11.75 9.54
CA ASN A 432 -12.87 12.54 8.40
C ASN A 432 -12.84 11.71 7.10
N VAL A 433 -14.01 11.27 6.66
CA VAL A 433 -14.33 10.59 5.40
C VAL A 433 -15.36 11.38 4.57
N GLY A 434 -15.55 12.67 4.86
CA GLY A 434 -16.65 13.47 4.31
C GLY A 434 -16.68 13.48 2.78
N GLU A 435 -15.53 13.65 2.13
CA GLU A 435 -15.42 13.63 0.67
C GLU A 435 -15.79 12.28 0.05
N LEU A 436 -15.36 11.16 0.66
CA LEU A 436 -15.71 9.82 0.19
C LEU A 436 -17.23 9.61 0.23
N LEU A 437 -17.86 9.97 1.36
CA LEU A 437 -19.31 9.84 1.54
C LEU A 437 -20.08 10.74 0.57
N THR A 438 -19.59 11.97 0.37
CA THR A 438 -20.16 12.95 -0.56
C THR A 438 -20.24 12.38 -1.98
N ASN A 439 -19.10 11.94 -2.52
CA ASN A 439 -19.02 11.40 -3.87
C ASN A 439 -19.92 10.18 -4.03
N GLN A 440 -19.97 9.33 -2.99
CA GLN A 440 -20.75 8.11 -3.03
C GLN A 440 -22.27 8.36 -2.98
N LEU A 441 -22.73 9.29 -2.15
CA LEU A 441 -24.15 9.69 -2.09
C LEU A 441 -24.62 10.30 -3.42
N MET A 442 -23.79 11.15 -4.02
CA MET A 442 -24.08 11.73 -5.33
C MET A 442 -24.15 10.65 -6.43
N ASP A 443 -23.17 9.74 -6.50
CA ASP A 443 -23.14 8.69 -7.54
C ASP A 443 -24.37 7.77 -7.47
N VAL A 444 -24.77 7.35 -6.26
CA VAL A 444 -25.98 6.53 -6.05
C VAL A 444 -27.23 7.29 -6.50
N SER A 445 -27.38 8.55 -6.08
CA SER A 445 -28.56 9.36 -6.39
C SER A 445 -28.70 9.68 -7.88
N VAL A 446 -27.58 9.84 -8.59
CA VAL A 446 -27.55 10.03 -10.04
C VAL A 446 -27.94 8.76 -10.78
N ARG A 447 -27.34 7.61 -10.43
CA ARG A 447 -27.52 6.36 -11.17
C ARG A 447 -28.86 5.68 -10.91
N VAL A 448 -29.39 5.78 -9.69
CA VAL A 448 -30.56 5.02 -9.26
C VAL A 448 -31.77 5.95 -9.13
N LYS A 449 -32.59 6.04 -10.17
CA LYS A 449 -33.76 6.94 -10.17
C LYS A 449 -34.76 6.66 -9.05
N SER A 450 -34.97 5.39 -8.70
CA SER A 450 -35.97 4.97 -7.71
C SER A 450 -35.67 5.39 -6.28
N VAL A 451 -34.40 5.65 -5.93
CA VAL A 451 -34.00 6.04 -4.56
C VAL A 451 -34.03 7.55 -4.33
N ARG A 452 -34.22 8.36 -5.38
CA ARG A 452 -34.09 9.83 -5.31
C ARG A 452 -35.02 10.48 -4.28
N ASP A 453 -36.28 10.03 -4.19
CA ASP A 453 -37.23 10.53 -3.17
C ASP A 453 -36.69 10.29 -1.75
N TYR A 454 -36.28 9.05 -1.45
CA TYR A 454 -35.69 8.71 -0.17
C TYR A 454 -34.39 9.47 0.10
N SER A 455 -33.52 9.60 -0.89
CA SER A 455 -32.28 10.38 -0.79
C SER A 455 -32.56 11.83 -0.44
N VAL A 456 -33.48 12.50 -1.13
CA VAL A 456 -33.85 13.90 -0.85
C VAL A 456 -34.38 14.05 0.58
N LYS A 457 -35.24 13.14 1.05
CA LYS A 457 -35.73 13.13 2.44
C LYS A 457 -34.61 13.01 3.46
N GLN A 458 -33.66 12.09 3.26
CA GLN A 458 -32.51 11.93 4.17
C GLN A 458 -31.56 13.14 4.13
N MET A 459 -31.32 13.71 2.96
CA MET A 459 -30.46 14.88 2.80
C MET A 459 -31.09 16.12 3.43
N TYR A 460 -32.40 16.33 3.29
CA TYR A 460 -33.12 17.39 3.98
C TYR A 460 -32.98 17.29 5.51
N ASN A 461 -33.17 16.09 6.08
CA ASN A 461 -32.97 15.88 7.52
C ASN A 461 -31.55 16.24 7.97
N LEU A 462 -30.54 15.92 7.15
CA LEU A 462 -29.14 16.25 7.43
C LEU A 462 -28.86 17.77 7.37
N LEU A 463 -29.49 18.48 6.43
CA LEU A 463 -29.40 19.94 6.32
C LEU A 463 -30.07 20.66 7.52
N GLN A 464 -31.13 20.07 8.07
CA GLN A 464 -31.88 20.61 9.21
C GLN A 464 -31.17 20.39 10.57
N ASP A 465 -30.25 19.42 10.65
CA ASP A 465 -29.61 19.02 11.89
C ASP A 465 -28.58 20.05 12.38
N LYS A 466 -29.01 20.87 13.34
CA LYS A 466 -28.18 21.90 13.99
C LYS A 466 -26.95 21.32 14.70
N HIS A 467 -27.09 20.15 15.32
CA HIS A 467 -25.97 19.53 16.04
C HIS A 467 -24.89 19.04 15.06
N PHE A 468 -25.30 18.54 13.89
CA PHE A 468 -24.35 18.18 12.83
C PHE A 468 -23.61 19.41 12.28
N LEU A 469 -24.32 20.52 12.04
CA LEU A 469 -23.71 21.79 11.61
C LEU A 469 -22.68 22.35 12.59
N GLU A 470 -22.92 22.20 13.90
CA GLU A 470 -21.96 22.59 14.95
C GLU A 470 -20.64 21.80 14.91
N THR A 471 -20.64 20.62 14.28
CA THR A 471 -19.43 19.81 14.14
C THR A 471 -18.42 20.36 13.14
N ALA A 472 -18.79 21.35 12.31
CA ALA A 472 -17.93 21.92 11.26
C ALA A 472 -16.54 22.37 11.74
N LYS A 473 -16.42 22.76 13.02
CA LYS A 473 -15.14 23.18 13.63
C LYS A 473 -14.24 22.01 14.03
N LYS A 474 -14.76 20.78 14.07
CA LYS A 474 -14.02 19.58 14.45
C LYS A 474 -13.29 19.01 13.25
N ARG A 475 -12.01 18.65 13.43
CA ARG A 475 -11.15 18.11 12.35
C ARG A 475 -11.61 16.74 11.85
N ASP A 476 -12.22 15.94 12.72
CA ASP A 476 -12.75 14.61 12.47
C ASP A 476 -14.23 14.61 12.02
N SER A 477 -14.82 15.79 11.81
CA SER A 477 -16.18 15.90 11.28
C SER A 477 -16.26 15.47 9.82
N ASN A 478 -17.42 14.97 9.43
CA ASN A 478 -17.75 14.61 8.05
C ASN A 478 -18.57 15.70 7.36
N ILE A 479 -18.34 16.96 7.72
CA ILE A 479 -19.18 18.10 7.33
C ILE A 479 -19.28 18.28 5.81
N ASP A 480 -18.30 17.81 5.05
CA ASP A 480 -18.30 17.85 3.59
C ASP A 480 -19.52 17.16 2.98
N ILE A 481 -20.12 16.19 3.68
CA ILE A 481 -21.35 15.49 3.26
C ILE A 481 -22.52 16.44 2.98
N LEU A 482 -22.53 17.62 3.61
CA LEU A 482 -23.54 18.64 3.38
C LEU A 482 -23.50 19.18 1.95
N SER A 483 -22.34 19.13 1.28
CA SER A 483 -22.26 19.45 -0.14
C SER A 483 -23.08 18.45 -0.98
N ALA A 484 -23.00 17.15 -0.67
CA ALA A 484 -23.86 16.13 -1.28
C ALA A 484 -25.34 16.40 -0.96
N ALA A 485 -25.64 16.74 0.30
CA ALA A 485 -27.01 16.99 0.72
C ALA A 485 -27.65 18.16 -0.01
N ALA A 486 -26.98 19.32 -0.02
CA ALA A 486 -27.44 20.50 -0.73
C ALA A 486 -27.53 20.24 -2.25
N TRP A 487 -26.57 19.53 -2.83
CA TRP A 487 -26.59 19.23 -4.26
C TRP A 487 -27.77 18.30 -4.64
N ILE A 488 -28.00 17.24 -3.88
CA ILE A 488 -29.11 16.29 -4.11
C ILE A 488 -30.46 17.00 -3.98
N CYS A 489 -30.65 17.82 -2.93
CA CYS A 489 -31.87 18.62 -2.78
C CYS A 489 -32.06 19.64 -3.90
N GLY A 490 -30.96 20.22 -4.41
CA GLY A 490 -31.01 21.21 -5.50
C GLY A 490 -31.17 20.63 -6.91
N GLU A 491 -30.75 19.38 -7.14
CA GLU A 491 -30.92 18.72 -8.43
C GLU A 491 -32.30 18.04 -8.54
N TYR A 492 -32.78 17.48 -7.43
CA TYR A 492 -34.02 16.70 -7.36
C TYR A 492 -35.10 17.42 -6.54
N CYS A 493 -35.25 18.73 -6.76
CA CYS A 493 -36.20 19.60 -6.06
C CYS A 493 -37.65 19.09 -6.11
N ASN A 494 -37.99 18.33 -7.15
CA ASN A 494 -39.33 17.78 -7.36
C ASN A 494 -39.77 16.76 -6.30
N TYR A 495 -38.85 16.28 -5.46
CA TYR A 495 -39.15 15.40 -4.32
C TYR A 495 -39.11 16.14 -2.97
N LEU A 496 -38.86 17.45 -2.94
CA LEU A 496 -38.91 18.23 -1.70
C LEU A 496 -40.37 18.42 -1.25
N GLU A 497 -40.65 18.13 0.01
CA GLU A 497 -41.99 18.34 0.60
C GLU A 497 -42.22 19.82 0.98
N ASP A 498 -41.18 20.51 1.45
CA ASP A 498 -41.22 21.91 1.88
C ASP A 498 -40.00 22.67 1.33
N ILE A 499 -40.23 23.39 0.23
CA ILE A 499 -39.20 24.18 -0.45
C ILE A 499 -38.76 25.39 0.39
N PRO A 500 -39.66 26.26 0.90
CA PRO A 500 -39.28 27.36 1.79
C PRO A 500 -38.41 26.94 2.97
N SER A 501 -38.78 25.88 3.71
CA SER A 501 -37.98 25.40 4.84
C SER A 501 -36.60 24.90 4.41
N THR A 502 -36.49 24.27 3.25
CA THR A 502 -35.20 23.83 2.70
C THR A 502 -34.30 25.02 2.37
N LEU A 503 -34.84 26.07 1.76
CA LEU A 503 -34.12 27.32 1.49
C LEU A 503 -33.66 27.99 2.79
N GLU A 504 -34.51 28.00 3.83
CA GLU A 504 -34.12 28.53 5.14
C GLU A 504 -32.96 27.76 5.79
N CYS A 505 -32.92 26.43 5.63
CA CYS A 505 -31.83 25.59 6.14
C CYS A 505 -30.49 25.94 5.48
N LEU A 506 -30.48 26.06 4.14
CA LEU A 506 -29.29 26.43 3.37
C LEU A 506 -28.82 27.86 3.65
N LEU A 507 -29.73 28.75 4.03
CA LEU A 507 -29.45 30.15 4.39
C LEU A 507 -29.41 30.38 5.90
N SER A 508 -29.12 29.35 6.67
CA SER A 508 -28.92 29.47 8.11
C SER A 508 -27.63 30.23 8.42
N PRO A 509 -27.56 31.04 9.50
CA PRO A 509 -26.34 31.76 9.87
C PRO A 509 -25.11 30.85 10.09
N GLN A 510 -25.35 29.58 10.44
CA GLN A 510 -24.32 28.56 10.60
C GLN A 510 -23.63 28.21 9.26
N ALA A 511 -24.31 28.39 8.13
CA ALA A 511 -23.78 28.07 6.80
C ALA A 511 -22.51 28.88 6.46
N ALA A 512 -22.41 30.12 6.96
CA ALA A 512 -21.21 30.97 6.78
C ALA A 512 -19.96 30.41 7.47
N ASN A 513 -20.11 29.47 8.43
CA ASN A 513 -18.99 28.82 9.13
C ASN A 513 -18.60 27.47 8.50
N LEU A 514 -19.27 27.03 7.44
CA LEU A 514 -18.98 25.75 6.77
C LEU A 514 -17.73 25.86 5.90
N PRO A 515 -17.10 24.74 5.49
CA PRO A 515 -16.01 24.78 4.53
C PRO A 515 -16.44 25.42 3.20
N VAL A 516 -15.52 26.12 2.55
CA VAL A 516 -15.73 26.84 1.28
C VAL A 516 -16.40 25.98 0.21
N LYS A 517 -15.97 24.73 0.06
CA LYS A 517 -16.54 23.76 -0.90
C LYS A 517 -18.04 23.53 -0.64
N VAL A 518 -18.45 23.47 0.63
CA VAL A 518 -19.86 23.30 1.02
C VAL A 518 -20.64 24.59 0.75
N GLN A 519 -20.11 25.75 1.14
CA GLN A 519 -20.74 27.05 0.89
C GLN A 519 -21.02 27.28 -0.60
N THR A 520 -20.06 26.96 -1.46
CA THR A 520 -20.19 27.08 -2.93
C THR A 520 -21.39 26.30 -3.46
N VAL A 521 -21.56 25.06 -2.97
CA VAL A 521 -22.68 24.20 -3.37
C VAL A 521 -23.98 24.68 -2.77
N TYR A 522 -23.99 25.17 -1.53
CA TYR A 522 -25.17 25.77 -0.89
C TYR A 522 -25.71 26.94 -1.72
N VAL A 523 -24.86 27.91 -2.06
CA VAL A 523 -25.24 29.08 -2.86
C VAL A 523 -25.83 28.65 -4.21
N HIS A 524 -25.22 27.68 -4.88
CA HIS A 524 -25.73 27.17 -6.15
C HIS A 524 -27.05 26.39 -6.01
N SER A 525 -27.21 25.59 -4.96
CA SER A 525 -28.43 24.85 -4.70
C SER A 525 -29.60 25.78 -4.33
N VAL A 526 -29.33 26.87 -3.62
CA VAL A 526 -30.34 27.89 -3.26
C VAL A 526 -31.03 28.44 -4.51
N ILE A 527 -30.26 28.84 -5.53
CA ILE A 527 -30.86 29.39 -6.75
C ILE A 527 -31.62 28.32 -7.56
N LYS A 528 -31.14 27.07 -7.58
CA LYS A 528 -31.85 25.96 -8.24
C LYS A 528 -33.19 25.65 -7.57
N ILE A 529 -33.19 25.53 -6.25
CA ILE A 529 -34.41 25.26 -5.47
C ILE A 529 -35.39 26.42 -5.62
N TYR A 530 -34.90 27.67 -5.55
CA TYR A 530 -35.72 28.86 -5.78
C TYR A 530 -36.33 28.88 -7.18
N ALA A 531 -35.54 28.61 -8.23
CA ALA A 531 -36.02 28.54 -9.61
C ALA A 531 -37.07 27.42 -9.81
N TYR A 532 -36.93 26.29 -9.11
CA TYR A 532 -37.96 25.27 -9.13
C TYR A 532 -39.25 25.75 -8.44
N TRP A 533 -39.12 26.37 -7.26
CA TRP A 533 -40.25 26.94 -6.52
C TRP A 533 -41.04 27.97 -7.33
N THR A 534 -40.37 28.83 -8.09
CA THR A 534 -41.05 29.81 -8.97
C THR A 534 -41.93 29.13 -10.01
N THR A 535 -41.56 27.95 -10.49
CA THR A 535 -42.36 27.19 -11.48
C THR A 535 -43.70 26.76 -10.88
N ASP A 536 -43.68 26.25 -9.64
CA ASP A 536 -44.88 25.82 -8.93
C ASP A 536 -45.80 27.02 -8.64
N LEU A 537 -45.22 28.14 -8.19
CA LEU A 537 -45.95 29.36 -7.87
C LEU A 537 -46.58 30.06 -9.08
N ILE A 538 -45.93 30.07 -10.25
CA ILE A 538 -46.49 30.68 -11.47
C ILE A 538 -47.85 30.07 -11.81
N SER A 539 -48.03 28.76 -11.58
CA SER A 539 -49.27 28.06 -11.91
C SER A 539 -50.47 28.49 -11.05
N GLN A 540 -50.21 29.09 -9.88
CA GLN A 540 -51.22 29.47 -8.88
C GLN A 540 -51.23 30.98 -8.61
N TRP A 541 -50.59 31.77 -9.49
CA TRP A 541 -50.28 33.18 -9.24
C TRP A 541 -51.52 34.02 -8.88
N ASN A 542 -51.42 34.77 -7.78
CA ASN A 542 -52.41 35.76 -7.34
C ASN A 542 -51.74 36.84 -6.48
N ALA A 543 -52.48 37.91 -6.16
CA ALA A 543 -51.94 39.07 -5.43
C ALA A 543 -51.46 38.73 -4.00
N GLU A 544 -52.07 37.75 -3.32
CA GLU A 544 -51.67 37.33 -1.97
C GLU A 544 -50.33 36.55 -2.02
N LEU A 545 -50.23 35.59 -2.95
CA LEU A 545 -49.01 34.83 -3.23
C LEU A 545 -47.87 35.73 -3.72
N GLN A 546 -48.17 36.75 -4.53
CA GLN A 546 -47.17 37.74 -4.95
C GLN A 546 -46.60 38.47 -3.72
N SER A 547 -47.45 38.91 -2.79
CA SER A 547 -47.02 39.59 -1.57
C SER A 547 -46.13 38.69 -0.71
N GLU A 548 -46.48 37.41 -0.57
CA GLU A 548 -45.69 36.44 0.18
C GLU A 548 -44.36 36.09 -0.53
N PHE A 549 -44.40 35.87 -1.85
CA PHE A 549 -43.24 35.59 -2.68
C PHE A 549 -42.20 36.72 -2.64
N VAL A 550 -42.66 37.98 -2.73
CA VAL A 550 -41.78 39.16 -2.61
C VAL A 550 -41.11 39.20 -1.24
N LYS A 551 -41.85 38.91 -0.16
CA LYS A 551 -41.28 38.85 1.21
C LYS A 551 -40.21 37.78 1.33
N VAL A 552 -40.49 36.55 0.86
CA VAL A 552 -39.51 35.45 0.90
C VAL A 552 -38.29 35.77 0.06
N THR A 553 -38.48 36.31 -1.16
CA THR A 553 -37.39 36.72 -2.04
C THR A 553 -36.54 37.83 -1.42
N GLN A 554 -37.15 38.80 -0.73
CA GLN A 554 -36.44 39.85 -0.01
C GLN A 554 -35.58 39.27 1.13
N ILE A 555 -36.12 38.33 1.90
CA ILE A 555 -35.37 37.64 2.97
C ILE A 555 -34.18 36.87 2.36
N MET A 556 -34.37 36.18 1.24
CA MET A 556 -33.31 35.44 0.55
C MET A 556 -32.22 36.39 0.01
N TYR A 557 -32.63 37.51 -0.58
CA TYR A 557 -31.73 38.56 -1.07
C TYR A 557 -30.84 39.12 0.05
N GLU A 558 -31.41 39.41 1.22
CA GLU A 558 -30.67 39.89 2.38
C GLU A 558 -29.74 38.82 2.95
N LYS A 559 -30.20 37.57 3.04
CA LYS A 559 -29.39 36.46 3.57
C LYS A 559 -28.18 36.15 2.69
N MET A 560 -28.19 36.44 1.39
CA MET A 560 -27.00 36.28 0.52
C MET A 560 -25.79 37.07 0.99
N ASP A 561 -25.98 38.17 1.73
CA ASP A 561 -24.87 39.00 2.22
C ASP A 561 -23.85 38.20 3.05
N MET A 562 -24.29 37.16 3.75
CA MET A 562 -23.38 36.33 4.55
C MET A 562 -22.30 35.62 3.71
N PHE A 563 -22.58 35.33 2.44
CA PHE A 563 -21.64 34.66 1.52
C PHE A 563 -20.83 35.66 0.68
N ILE A 564 -21.34 36.88 0.45
CA ILE A 564 -20.63 37.94 -0.29
C ILE A 564 -19.37 38.39 0.46
N TYR A 565 -19.42 38.37 1.79
CA TYR A 565 -18.25 38.69 2.64
C TYR A 565 -17.34 37.48 2.90
N SER A 566 -17.52 36.36 2.19
CA SER A 566 -16.57 35.25 2.23
C SER A 566 -15.19 35.71 1.75
N ALA A 567 -14.13 35.16 2.36
CA ALA A 567 -12.76 35.40 1.90
C ALA A 567 -12.43 34.63 0.59
N ASP A 568 -13.28 33.68 0.21
CA ASP A 568 -13.11 32.89 -1.01
C ASP A 568 -13.84 33.52 -2.20
N LEU A 569 -13.12 33.67 -3.31
CA LEU A 569 -13.60 34.33 -4.52
C LEU A 569 -14.75 33.56 -5.19
N GLU A 570 -14.69 32.22 -5.22
CA GLU A 570 -15.73 31.40 -5.87
C GLU A 570 -17.07 31.54 -5.13
N VAL A 571 -17.03 31.53 -3.79
CA VAL A 571 -18.23 31.76 -2.97
C VAL A 571 -18.77 33.17 -3.17
N GLN A 572 -17.88 34.17 -3.16
CA GLN A 572 -18.24 35.58 -3.32
C GLN A 572 -18.88 35.86 -4.68
N GLU A 573 -18.27 35.40 -5.77
CA GLU A 573 -18.77 35.61 -7.13
C GLU A 573 -20.14 34.96 -7.30
N ARG A 574 -20.29 33.69 -6.93
CA ARG A 574 -21.60 33.01 -6.99
C ARG A 574 -22.66 33.68 -6.14
N ALA A 575 -22.30 34.14 -4.94
CA ALA A 575 -23.25 34.82 -4.06
C ALA A 575 -23.68 36.17 -4.65
N HIS A 576 -22.76 36.91 -5.28
CA HIS A 576 -23.07 38.16 -5.97
C HIS A 576 -23.97 37.94 -7.17
N ASP A 577 -23.72 36.90 -7.98
CA ASP A 577 -24.55 36.53 -9.13
C ASP A 577 -25.97 36.14 -8.70
N VAL A 578 -26.09 35.26 -7.71
CA VAL A 578 -27.38 34.84 -7.16
C VAL A 578 -28.14 36.03 -6.54
N LYS A 579 -27.46 36.90 -5.79
CA LYS A 579 -28.07 38.11 -5.23
C LYS A 579 -28.55 39.07 -6.32
N SER A 580 -27.78 39.20 -7.40
CA SER A 580 -28.17 40.03 -8.55
C SER A 580 -29.41 39.47 -9.26
N LEU A 581 -29.52 38.15 -9.40
CA LEU A 581 -30.73 37.50 -9.91
C LEU A 581 -31.94 37.77 -9.03
N PHE A 582 -31.81 37.65 -7.70
CA PHE A 582 -32.90 38.01 -6.78
C PHE A 582 -33.32 39.47 -6.91
N LYS A 583 -32.37 40.40 -7.10
CA LYS A 583 -32.68 41.81 -7.34
C LYS A 583 -33.53 42.00 -8.61
N ILE A 584 -33.12 41.37 -9.71
CA ILE A 584 -33.88 41.42 -10.97
C ILE A 584 -35.30 40.88 -10.77
N VAL A 585 -35.45 39.79 -10.02
CA VAL A 585 -36.77 39.22 -9.71
C VAL A 585 -37.61 40.16 -8.84
N LEU A 586 -37.03 40.78 -7.80
CA LEU A 586 -37.72 41.77 -6.95
C LEU A 586 -38.18 42.97 -7.76
N ASP A 587 -37.30 43.56 -8.58
CA ASP A 587 -37.64 44.70 -9.43
C ASP A 587 -38.77 44.36 -10.41
N ALA A 588 -38.80 43.14 -10.95
CA ALA A 588 -39.86 42.67 -11.85
C ALA A 588 -41.18 42.33 -11.14
N THR A 589 -41.17 42.01 -9.84
CA THR A 589 -42.36 41.56 -9.08
C THR A 589 -42.93 42.59 -8.10
N SER A 590 -42.25 43.73 -7.91
CA SER A 590 -42.66 44.77 -6.96
C SER A 590 -43.86 45.61 -7.40
N ASP A 591 -44.31 45.51 -8.66
CA ASP A 591 -45.50 46.22 -9.14
C ASP A 591 -46.79 45.45 -8.71
N PRO A 592 -47.59 46.01 -7.78
CA PRO A 592 -48.80 45.35 -7.28
C PRO A 592 -49.95 45.34 -8.31
N THR A 593 -49.78 45.97 -9.48
CA THR A 593 -50.78 45.99 -10.56
C THR A 593 -50.63 44.85 -11.58
N LEU A 594 -49.62 44.00 -11.42
CA LEU A 594 -49.39 42.83 -12.27
C LEU A 594 -50.45 41.74 -12.02
N GLU A 595 -51.35 41.55 -12.99
CA GLU A 595 -52.31 40.44 -12.96
C GLU A 595 -51.66 39.09 -13.26
N ASP A 596 -50.58 39.08 -14.06
CA ASP A 596 -49.85 37.88 -14.49
C ASP A 596 -48.43 37.82 -13.91
N ALA A 597 -47.89 36.60 -13.76
CA ALA A 597 -46.52 36.38 -13.30
C ALA A 597 -45.48 36.92 -14.31
N PRO A 598 -44.44 37.65 -13.87
CA PRO A 598 -43.41 38.20 -14.76
C PRO A 598 -42.69 37.14 -15.60
N LEU A 599 -42.36 37.48 -16.85
CA LEU A 599 -41.65 36.60 -17.80
C LEU A 599 -40.31 36.08 -17.25
N VAL A 600 -39.60 36.89 -16.45
CA VAL A 600 -38.33 36.50 -15.82
C VAL A 600 -38.49 35.23 -14.97
N LEU A 601 -39.63 35.07 -14.28
CA LEU A 601 -39.91 33.87 -13.48
C LEU A 601 -40.13 32.63 -14.35
N GLN A 602 -40.61 32.79 -15.58
CA GLN A 602 -40.82 31.68 -16.51
C GLN A 602 -39.52 31.17 -17.15
N ASP A 603 -38.51 32.05 -17.26
CA ASP A 603 -37.22 31.71 -17.87
C ASP A 603 -36.19 31.21 -16.86
N LEU A 604 -36.31 31.61 -15.59
CA LEU A 604 -35.39 31.21 -14.51
C LEU A 604 -35.20 29.67 -14.38
N PRO A 605 -36.25 28.82 -14.41
CA PRO A 605 -36.08 27.37 -14.32
C PRO A 605 -35.34 26.78 -15.52
N LYS A 606 -35.47 27.39 -16.70
CA LYS A 606 -34.83 26.93 -17.94
C LYS A 606 -33.31 27.07 -17.87
N LEU A 607 -32.78 27.94 -17.01
CA LEU A 607 -31.32 28.06 -16.81
C LEU A 607 -30.72 26.80 -16.17
N PHE A 608 -31.52 26.06 -15.39
CA PHE A 608 -31.02 24.95 -14.57
C PHE A 608 -31.57 23.59 -15.00
N PHE A 609 -32.82 23.54 -15.47
CA PHE A 609 -33.56 22.29 -15.68
C PHE A 609 -33.89 22.01 -17.16
N LEU A 610 -33.22 22.67 -18.11
CA LEU A 610 -33.46 22.45 -19.54
C LEU A 610 -33.06 21.04 -20.01
N TYR A 611 -32.03 20.47 -19.41
CA TYR A 611 -31.52 19.15 -19.75
C TYR A 611 -31.47 18.27 -18.50
N GLU A 612 -31.88 17.01 -18.62
CA GLU A 612 -31.79 16.04 -17.52
C GLU A 612 -30.33 15.59 -17.33
N LEU A 613 -29.84 15.67 -16.08
CA LEU A 613 -28.54 15.14 -15.71
C LEU A 613 -28.55 13.61 -15.76
N ASN A 614 -27.73 13.05 -16.65
CA ASN A 614 -27.58 11.61 -16.82
C ASN A 614 -26.16 11.15 -16.46
N PRO A 615 -25.99 9.94 -15.89
CA PRO A 615 -24.67 9.39 -15.61
C PRO A 615 -23.90 9.18 -16.92
N VAL A 616 -22.71 9.78 -17.02
CA VAL A 616 -21.84 9.67 -18.19
C VAL A 616 -20.73 8.66 -17.91
N ALA A 617 -20.49 7.74 -18.84
CA ALA A 617 -19.36 6.80 -18.71
C ALA A 617 -18.03 7.56 -18.86
N PRO A 618 -16.95 7.18 -18.14
CA PRO A 618 -15.67 7.89 -18.21
C PRO A 618 -15.08 8.02 -19.62
N LYS A 619 -15.40 7.10 -20.54
CA LYS A 619 -14.96 7.10 -21.93
C LYS A 619 -15.97 7.70 -22.91
N ALA A 620 -17.08 8.27 -22.43
CA ALA A 620 -18.11 8.82 -23.31
C ALA A 620 -17.68 10.17 -23.90
N GLN A 621 -16.98 11.02 -23.14
CA GLN A 621 -16.47 12.30 -23.65
C GLN A 621 -15.48 12.12 -24.81
N SER A 622 -14.61 11.10 -24.76
CA SER A 622 -13.68 10.80 -25.86
C SER A 622 -14.36 10.29 -27.13
N LYS A 623 -15.65 9.95 -27.05
CA LYS A 623 -16.46 9.51 -28.19
C LYS A 623 -17.32 10.63 -28.78
N VAL A 624 -17.30 11.82 -28.18
CA VAL A 624 -17.96 12.99 -28.75
C VAL A 624 -17.08 13.48 -29.91
N PRO A 625 -17.54 13.39 -31.17
CA PRO A 625 -16.78 13.91 -32.29
C PRO A 625 -16.68 15.44 -32.17
N VAL A 626 -15.50 15.99 -32.43
CA VAL A 626 -15.33 17.44 -32.51
C VAL A 626 -16.13 17.94 -33.72
N PRO A 627 -17.08 18.87 -33.54
CA PRO A 627 -17.87 19.42 -34.64
C PRO A 627 -16.97 20.04 -35.73
N GLU A 628 -17.38 19.92 -37.00
CA GLU A 628 -16.65 20.54 -38.10
C GLU A 628 -16.59 22.07 -37.91
N GLY A 629 -15.37 22.62 -37.86
CA GLY A 629 -15.13 24.05 -37.69
C GLY A 629 -14.90 24.52 -36.25
N LEU A 630 -14.93 23.62 -35.25
CA LEU A 630 -14.55 23.96 -33.88
C LEU A 630 -13.04 23.76 -33.67
N ASP A 631 -12.30 24.85 -33.58
CA ASP A 631 -10.89 24.85 -33.20
C ASP A 631 -10.77 25.07 -31.68
N LEU A 632 -10.39 24.02 -30.95
CA LEU A 632 -10.24 24.06 -29.49
C LEU A 632 -8.97 24.81 -29.04
N ASP A 633 -8.03 25.05 -29.97
CA ASP A 633 -6.80 25.81 -29.72
C ASP A 633 -6.96 27.29 -30.10
N ALA A 634 -8.08 27.67 -30.70
CA ALA A 634 -8.41 29.06 -30.98
C ALA A 634 -8.79 29.78 -29.68
N TRP A 635 -8.17 30.93 -29.48
CA TRP A 635 -8.47 31.79 -28.36
C TRP A 635 -9.93 32.28 -28.44
N ILE A 636 -10.70 32.07 -27.38
CA ILE A 636 -12.09 32.55 -27.27
C ILE A 636 -12.12 34.09 -27.30
N ASN A 637 -11.10 34.73 -26.72
CA ASN A 637 -10.84 36.16 -26.79
C ASN A 637 -9.37 36.37 -27.14
N GLU A 638 -9.04 37.39 -27.94
CA GLU A 638 -7.64 37.74 -28.16
C GLU A 638 -6.91 37.92 -26.81
N PRO A 639 -5.74 37.29 -26.62
CA PRO A 639 -4.99 37.45 -25.39
C PRO A 639 -4.72 38.95 -25.17
N LEU A 640 -5.04 39.44 -23.97
CA LEU A 640 -4.70 40.80 -23.55
C LEU A 640 -3.20 41.02 -23.82
N PRO A 641 -2.80 42.19 -24.36
CA PRO A 641 -1.38 42.50 -24.55
C PRO A 641 -0.64 42.31 -23.23
N ASP A 642 0.38 41.45 -23.24
CA ASP A 642 1.20 41.07 -22.10
C ASP A 642 1.49 42.25 -21.16
N LEU A 643 0.89 42.24 -19.96
CA LEU A 643 1.40 42.97 -18.79
C LEU A 643 2.62 42.22 -18.21
N VAL A 644 3.57 41.85 -19.07
CA VAL A 644 4.87 41.26 -18.69
C VAL A 644 5.94 42.34 -18.80
N GLN A 645 5.77 43.41 -18.03
CA GLN A 645 6.84 44.30 -17.59
C GLN A 645 6.45 44.77 -16.19
N ASP A 646 6.86 44.00 -15.18
CA ASP A 646 7.19 44.42 -13.80
C ASP A 646 6.91 43.29 -12.79
N ALA A 647 7.82 42.32 -12.72
CA ALA A 647 8.10 41.53 -11.52
C ALA A 647 9.35 40.65 -11.73
N GLU A 648 10.52 41.27 -11.85
CA GLU A 648 11.75 40.58 -11.42
C GLU A 648 11.87 40.71 -9.89
N SER A 649 12.29 39.61 -9.25
CA SER A 649 12.48 39.36 -7.81
C SER A 649 11.21 38.89 -7.07
N ASP A 650 11.18 37.81 -6.29
CA ASP A 650 12.22 36.93 -5.75
C ASP A 650 11.51 35.66 -5.23
N GLY A 651 12.19 34.51 -5.16
CA GLY A 651 11.73 33.36 -4.35
C GLY A 651 11.36 32.07 -5.08
N SER A 652 12.29 31.13 -5.04
CA SER A 652 12.19 29.67 -5.26
C SER A 652 10.86 29.00 -4.91
N PHE A 653 10.37 28.06 -5.74
CA PHE A 653 10.14 26.65 -5.35
C PHE A 653 9.97 25.73 -6.57
N GLU A 654 10.48 24.50 -6.39
CA GLU A 654 10.79 23.40 -7.30
C GLU A 654 9.71 22.91 -8.30
N GLU A 655 10.11 22.73 -9.57
CA GLU A 655 9.45 21.86 -10.55
C GLU A 655 10.03 20.42 -10.48
N ALA A 656 9.16 19.42 -10.46
CA ALA A 656 9.47 18.01 -10.70
C ALA A 656 9.18 17.62 -12.17
N PRO A 657 9.84 16.57 -12.73
CA PRO A 657 10.45 16.64 -14.06
C PRO A 657 9.59 16.08 -15.21
N LYS A 658 9.71 16.70 -16.39
CA LYS A 658 9.30 16.12 -17.68
C LYS A 658 10.45 15.34 -18.31
N TYR A 659 10.20 14.10 -18.70
CA TYR A 659 11.13 13.22 -19.42
C TYR A 659 11.33 13.67 -20.87
N GLU A 660 12.59 13.78 -21.28
CA GLU A 660 13.08 14.10 -22.63
C GLU A 660 12.76 13.00 -23.65
N LYS A 661 12.47 13.41 -24.89
CA LYS A 661 12.76 12.60 -26.10
C LYS A 661 13.73 13.36 -27.00
N VAL A 662 14.92 12.81 -27.10
CA VAL A 662 16.03 13.23 -27.96
C VAL A 662 15.77 12.82 -29.42
N GLY A 663 16.12 13.71 -30.36
CA GLY A 663 16.65 13.32 -31.68
C GLY A 663 15.85 13.73 -32.91
N LYS A 664 16.08 14.95 -33.42
CA LYS A 664 15.78 15.33 -34.81
C LYS A 664 16.87 14.83 -35.76
N SER A 665 16.49 14.25 -36.90
CA SER A 665 17.26 14.40 -38.14
C SER A 665 16.33 14.67 -39.33
N SER A 666 16.76 15.59 -40.17
CA SER A 666 16.04 16.29 -41.23
C SER A 666 15.88 15.50 -42.53
N ARG A 667 14.71 15.60 -43.21
CA ARG A 667 14.65 15.76 -44.68
C ARG A 667 13.24 16.08 -45.24
N LYS A 668 13.18 17.23 -45.94
CA LYS A 668 12.40 17.66 -47.12
C LYS A 668 10.93 17.21 -47.33
N LYS A 669 10.09 18.25 -47.49
CA LYS A 669 8.72 18.31 -48.06
C LYS A 669 8.45 17.35 -49.23
N LYS A 670 7.30 16.65 -49.15
CA LYS A 670 6.36 16.47 -50.27
C LYS A 670 4.94 16.25 -49.73
N SER A 671 4.03 17.10 -50.20
CA SER A 671 2.58 17.07 -49.98
C SER A 671 1.92 15.84 -50.62
N LYS A 672 1.00 15.18 -49.90
CA LYS A 672 -0.21 14.55 -50.46
C LYS A 672 -1.17 14.18 -49.34
N SER A 673 -2.43 14.56 -49.52
CA SER A 673 -3.57 14.25 -48.67
C SER A 673 -3.86 12.75 -48.62
N LYS A 674 -4.28 12.24 -47.45
CA LYS A 674 -5.21 11.13 -47.24
C LYS A 674 -5.54 11.02 -45.74
N GLY A 675 -6.82 10.78 -45.45
CA GLY A 675 -7.43 10.86 -44.13
C GLY A 675 -6.86 9.88 -43.10
N TYR A 676 -7.03 10.25 -41.83
CA TYR A 676 -6.69 9.45 -40.66
C TYR A 676 -7.78 8.38 -40.46
N GLU A 677 -7.44 7.13 -40.78
CA GLU A 677 -8.10 5.93 -40.22
C GLU A 677 -7.50 5.63 -38.83
N SER A 678 -8.31 4.99 -37.99
CA SER A 678 -8.12 4.82 -36.54
C SER A 678 -6.90 3.98 -36.14
N SER A 679 -6.21 4.41 -35.09
CA SER A 679 -5.05 3.74 -34.48
C SER A 679 -5.40 2.54 -33.59
N GLU A 680 -6.63 2.03 -33.63
CA GLU A 680 -7.01 0.81 -32.91
C GLU A 680 -6.92 -0.44 -33.82
N ASP A 681 -7.11 -0.31 -35.13
CA ASP A 681 -6.98 -1.44 -36.05
C ASP A 681 -5.52 -1.91 -36.22
N GLU A 682 -4.53 -1.02 -36.05
CA GLU A 682 -3.12 -1.42 -36.03
C GLU A 682 -2.71 -2.07 -34.71
N ALA A 683 -3.29 -1.66 -33.57
CA ALA A 683 -3.04 -2.28 -32.28
C ALA A 683 -3.72 -3.66 -32.15
N GLU A 684 -4.90 -3.83 -32.73
CA GLU A 684 -5.59 -5.13 -32.83
C GLU A 684 -4.84 -6.06 -33.80
N LYS A 685 -4.36 -5.55 -34.94
CA LYS A 685 -3.51 -6.32 -35.88
C LYS A 685 -2.14 -6.67 -35.30
N GLU A 686 -1.54 -5.81 -34.48
CA GLU A 686 -0.30 -6.13 -33.75
C GLU A 686 -0.54 -7.16 -32.63
N ARG A 687 -1.67 -7.11 -31.93
CA ARG A 687 -2.05 -8.13 -30.93
C ARG A 687 -2.33 -9.50 -31.56
N VAL A 688 -3.06 -9.53 -32.67
CA VAL A 688 -3.33 -10.77 -33.44
C VAL A 688 -2.06 -11.31 -34.13
N SER A 689 -1.14 -10.43 -34.53
CA SER A 689 0.21 -10.79 -35.02
C SER A 689 1.10 -11.38 -33.92
N TYR A 690 1.03 -10.83 -32.70
CA TYR A 690 1.73 -11.35 -31.53
C TYR A 690 1.16 -12.70 -31.05
N GLU A 691 -0.16 -12.90 -31.14
CA GLU A 691 -0.80 -14.18 -30.80
C GLU A 691 -0.56 -15.27 -31.87
N LYS A 692 -0.50 -14.90 -33.17
CA LYS A 692 -0.10 -15.83 -34.24
C LYS A 692 1.38 -16.23 -34.19
N LYS A 693 2.29 -15.34 -33.77
CA LYS A 693 3.69 -15.70 -33.51
C LYS A 693 3.84 -16.63 -32.30
N ARG A 694 3.04 -16.44 -31.25
CA ARG A 694 3.04 -17.32 -30.07
C ARG A 694 2.53 -18.74 -30.35
N THR A 695 1.66 -18.90 -31.35
CA THR A 695 1.11 -20.21 -31.75
C THR A 695 1.96 -20.93 -32.80
N MET A 696 2.81 -20.24 -33.58
CA MET A 696 3.77 -20.89 -34.47
C MET A 696 5.10 -21.26 -33.79
N ASP A 697 5.47 -20.62 -32.68
CA ASP A 697 6.65 -21.01 -31.88
C ASP A 697 6.36 -22.12 -30.84
N SER A 698 5.19 -22.76 -30.93
CA SER A 698 4.77 -23.91 -30.10
C SER A 698 4.38 -25.15 -30.93
N ILE A 699 5.07 -25.37 -32.05
CA ILE A 699 5.22 -26.68 -32.71
C ILE A 699 6.70 -27.03 -32.77
#